data_AF-A0A0S6VX36-F1
#
_entry.id   AF-A0A0S6VX36-F1
#
_cell.length_a   1.000
_cell.length_b   1.000
_cell.length_c   1.000
_cell.angle_alpha   90.00
_cell.angle_beta   90.00
_cell.angle_gamma   90.00
#
_symmetry.space_group_name_H-M   'P 1'
#
loop_
_entity.id
_entity.type
_entity.pdbx_description
1 polymer ?
#
loop_
_entity_poly.entity_id
_entity_poly.type
_entity_poly.pdbx_seq_one_letter_code
_entity_poly.pdbx_strand_id
1 'polypeptide(L)'
;MFNRHSISFRYTLAIIGVLFVIITIGTSALIARQYRLYETELREALTIATEISKTSLASPLWFMNETMIHDFLQALFLDQRLVWANIVDENNVAISHAAPGLEDKTLEYFQTSGDFITQGAEITYEGKTIAHIELVASRLTLRQKSRMAFLTAIVVSGLFFLLLALGSMWITHRQIVIPLLRIIRAAGKISEGDLDEDFSATTLFYGSQNELGRLNREFSRMTVYLQSIAKIATRLSYGDLDQKIPLRTSRDILGNAFQRMVAYLKQMGEVATRIARGDLSGTIEVRGMEDQLGNAFTAMRDGLITLISNIRTGAEYLSSISNLVLISSSKSTNALQEIGTHADSTSGAMHEVSSSGQEISANMRSLSFAVEDTTLFIEHMGASITQLAEHSRKLSDFMEEATATTVQIAGSLTQISGQAKHSRQLSETTMQDAISGYESVEEMIASITTISKLTENIFQVITHLGSHSGEISTIVDVINDVAEQTSLLALNASIIASQAGAHGKGFSVVAEEIKELAVRVRVSTKEIAKIIKGVQNEVSTAVKAIRQGQNEVQRGVLLAQKADDALHKIQESAENSAHLAIEIDELVAQQARSQTKMIDEIRDVSLMIQQMDGAVIDQQTRTSDLASIMVSLQALETQVQDEISALQKKTQQVSHSMERVLEFVHENFQTVHELAASANELAFQANTLKEHTEQFQLPGHESAPISLNIRAINNNDDDEDVSNALNTLFSS
;
A
#
# COMPACT_ATOMS: atom_id res chain seq x y z
N MET A 1 102.38 -54.31 47.25
CA MET A 1 102.55 -54.74 45.86
C MET A 1 103.50 -53.74 45.21
N PHE A 2 104.74 -54.19 44.98
CA PHE A 2 105.92 -53.36 44.82
C PHE A 2 106.25 -53.13 43.35
N ASN A 3 106.52 -51.88 42.95
CA ASN A 3 107.49 -51.66 41.88
C ASN A 3 108.89 -51.64 42.54
N ARG A 4 109.61 -52.77 42.42
CA ARG A 4 110.86 -53.11 43.15
C ARG A 4 112.10 -52.27 42.76
N HIS A 5 111.95 -51.26 41.91
CA HIS A 5 113.08 -50.48 41.38
C HIS A 5 113.11 -48.99 41.78
N SER A 6 112.22 -48.52 42.66
CA SER A 6 112.32 -47.15 43.18
C SER A 6 113.43 -47.06 44.25
N ILE A 7 114.44 -46.23 43.98
CA ILE A 7 115.56 -45.90 44.88
C ILE A 7 115.06 -45.41 46.25
N SER A 8 113.84 -44.84 46.33
CA SER A 8 113.24 -44.40 47.61
C SER A 8 112.87 -45.57 48.54
N PHE A 9 112.56 -46.76 48.00
CA PHE A 9 112.09 -47.88 48.81
C PHE A 9 113.22 -48.52 49.64
N ARG A 10 114.47 -48.50 49.13
CA ARG A 10 115.63 -49.14 49.76
C ARG A 10 116.19 -48.37 50.96
N TYR A 11 116.01 -47.04 51.03
CA TYR A 11 116.47 -46.23 52.16
C TYR A 11 115.52 -46.30 53.37
N THR A 12 114.22 -46.43 53.15
CA THR A 12 113.21 -46.52 54.23
C THR A 12 113.30 -47.80 55.05
N LEU A 13 113.74 -48.92 54.47
CA LEU A 13 113.80 -50.20 55.20
C LEU A 13 114.94 -50.26 56.23
N ALA A 14 116.03 -49.54 56.01
CA ALA A 14 117.21 -49.58 56.89
C ALA A 14 116.98 -48.86 58.23
N ILE A 15 116.15 -47.81 58.25
CA ILE A 15 115.87 -47.00 59.46
C ILE A 15 114.86 -47.71 60.39
N ILE A 16 113.93 -48.48 59.81
CA ILE A 16 112.89 -49.19 60.56
C ILE A 16 113.47 -50.36 61.39
N GLY A 17 114.57 -50.97 60.95
CA GLY A 17 115.20 -52.11 61.63
C GLY A 17 115.86 -51.76 62.98
N VAL A 18 116.43 -50.56 63.12
CA VAL A 18 117.22 -50.17 64.31
C VAL A 18 116.32 -49.74 65.49
N LEU A 19 115.13 -49.21 65.21
CA LEU A 19 114.17 -48.75 66.23
C LEU A 19 113.40 -49.88 66.94
N PHE A 20 113.32 -51.07 66.34
CA PHE A 20 112.54 -52.19 66.86
C PHE A 20 113.15 -52.86 68.10
N VAL A 21 114.49 -52.80 68.25
CA VAL A 21 115.22 -53.51 69.31
C VAL A 21 115.22 -52.74 70.64
N ILE A 22 115.10 -51.41 70.63
CA ILE A 22 115.21 -50.57 71.84
C ILE A 22 113.90 -50.55 72.66
N ILE A 23 112.74 -50.70 71.99
CA ILE A 23 111.41 -50.53 72.63
C ILE A 23 110.86 -51.83 73.25
N THR A 24 111.34 -52.99 72.82
CA THR A 24 110.92 -54.31 73.30
C THR A 24 111.44 -54.65 74.70
N ILE A 25 112.56 -54.06 75.13
CA ILE A 25 113.14 -54.31 76.46
C ILE A 25 112.43 -53.49 77.57
N GLY A 26 111.91 -52.30 77.27
CA GLY A 26 111.29 -51.41 78.26
C GLY A 26 109.85 -51.77 78.66
N THR A 27 109.08 -52.40 77.77
CA THR A 27 107.65 -52.70 77.99
C THR A 27 107.40 -53.91 78.90
N SER A 28 108.31 -54.88 78.89
CA SER A 28 108.20 -56.11 79.70
C SER A 28 108.37 -55.88 81.21
N ALA A 29 109.13 -54.85 81.63
CA ALA A 29 109.40 -54.56 83.05
C ALA A 29 108.21 -53.89 83.78
N LEU A 30 107.37 -53.16 83.07
CA LEU A 30 106.27 -52.36 83.65
C LEU A 30 105.07 -53.23 84.06
N ILE A 31 104.80 -54.30 83.31
CA ILE A 31 103.64 -55.19 83.49
C ILE A 31 103.80 -56.07 84.75
N ALA A 32 105.00 -56.56 85.04
CA ALA A 32 105.25 -57.43 86.19
C ALA A 32 105.07 -56.72 87.55
N ARG A 33 105.24 -55.39 87.59
CA ARG A 33 105.09 -54.57 88.81
C ARG A 33 103.63 -54.39 89.20
N GLN A 34 102.75 -54.23 88.22
CA GLN A 34 101.34 -53.90 88.43
C GLN A 34 100.53 -55.08 88.98
N TYR A 35 100.90 -56.32 88.59
CA TYR A 35 100.24 -57.55 89.04
C TYR A 35 100.40 -57.82 90.54
N ARG A 36 101.58 -57.58 91.12
CA ARG A 36 101.84 -57.84 92.55
C ARG A 36 101.09 -56.89 93.48
N LEU A 37 100.86 -55.65 93.06
CA LEU A 37 100.17 -54.62 93.85
C LEU A 37 98.71 -55.01 94.15
N TYR A 38 97.98 -55.48 93.13
CA TYR A 38 96.56 -55.84 93.30
C TYR A 38 96.34 -57.13 94.10
N GLU A 39 97.26 -58.11 94.03
CA GLU A 39 97.14 -59.35 94.81
C GLU A 39 97.31 -59.10 96.32
N THR A 40 98.05 -58.04 96.68
CA THR A 40 98.29 -57.66 98.09
C THR A 40 97.04 -57.03 98.71
N GLU A 41 96.37 -56.09 98.02
CA GLU A 41 95.11 -55.45 98.48
C GLU A 41 93.99 -56.47 98.75
N LEU A 42 93.93 -57.55 97.99
CA LEU A 42 92.87 -58.56 98.13
C LEU A 42 93.03 -59.42 99.40
N ARG A 43 94.27 -59.73 99.81
CA ARG A 43 94.54 -60.48 101.06
C ARG A 43 94.31 -59.63 102.31
N GLU A 44 94.62 -58.34 102.23
CA GLU A 44 94.44 -57.40 103.35
C GLU A 44 92.96 -57.25 103.73
N ALA A 45 92.08 -57.13 102.72
CA ALA A 45 90.63 -57.06 102.92
C ALA A 45 90.05 -58.32 103.61
N LEU A 46 90.49 -59.51 103.19
CA LEU A 46 90.08 -60.78 103.79
C LEU A 46 90.49 -60.89 105.27
N THR A 47 91.66 -60.36 105.62
CA THR A 47 92.19 -60.35 106.99
C THR A 47 91.37 -59.42 107.90
N ILE A 48 90.96 -58.24 107.40
CA ILE A 48 90.09 -57.31 108.13
C ILE A 48 88.72 -57.94 108.42
N ALA A 49 88.12 -58.60 107.41
CA ALA A 49 86.83 -59.27 107.55
C ALA A 49 86.87 -60.42 108.58
N THR A 50 87.98 -61.17 108.66
CA THR A 50 88.14 -62.24 109.66
C THR A 50 88.31 -61.69 111.09
N GLU A 51 88.96 -60.54 111.29
CA GLU A 51 89.11 -59.95 112.64
C GLU A 51 87.81 -59.33 113.18
N ILE A 52 87.05 -58.59 112.35
CA ILE A 52 85.73 -58.06 112.74
C ILE A 52 84.80 -59.19 113.22
N SER A 53 84.93 -60.35 112.57
CA SER A 53 84.19 -61.56 112.91
C SER A 53 84.57 -62.13 114.27
N LYS A 54 85.85 -62.08 114.67
CA LYS A 54 86.29 -62.53 116.01
C LYS A 54 85.78 -61.65 117.14
N THR A 55 85.74 -60.32 116.98
CA THR A 55 85.39 -59.39 118.07
C THR A 55 83.89 -59.24 118.28
N SER A 56 83.09 -59.29 117.20
CA SER A 56 81.63 -59.07 117.27
C SER A 56 80.87 -60.25 117.88
N LEU A 57 81.45 -61.45 117.81
CA LEU A 57 80.88 -62.70 118.33
C LEU A 57 81.28 -63.00 119.79
N ALA A 58 82.05 -62.11 120.44
CA ALA A 58 82.68 -62.34 121.75
C ALA A 58 81.83 -61.99 122.98
N SER A 59 80.54 -61.68 122.88
CA SER A 59 79.60 -61.66 124.02
C SER A 59 78.41 -62.53 123.61
N PRO A 60 78.00 -63.56 124.39
CA PRO A 60 77.51 -64.82 123.83
C PRO A 60 76.17 -64.70 123.07
N LEU A 61 76.27 -64.28 121.82
CA LEU A 61 75.24 -64.32 120.79
C LEU A 61 75.05 -65.74 120.25
N TRP A 62 76.04 -66.61 120.39
CA TRP A 62 75.95 -68.03 119.98
C TRP A 62 74.84 -68.78 120.72
N PHE A 63 74.50 -68.36 121.94
CA PHE A 63 73.36 -68.89 122.70
C PHE A 63 72.03 -68.19 122.39
N MET A 64 72.05 -67.17 121.54
CA MET A 64 70.89 -66.37 121.15
C MET A 64 70.52 -66.60 119.69
N ASN A 65 70.05 -67.81 119.37
CA ASN A 65 69.28 -68.14 118.16
C ASN A 65 70.03 -68.05 116.81
N GLU A 66 69.90 -69.12 116.03
CA GLU A 66 70.54 -69.37 114.73
C GLU A 66 70.35 -68.24 113.70
N THR A 67 69.26 -67.46 113.82
CA THR A 67 68.91 -66.39 112.87
C THR A 67 69.89 -65.21 112.89
N MET A 68 70.45 -64.84 114.04
CA MET A 68 71.39 -63.70 114.10
C MET A 68 72.76 -64.02 113.49
N ILE A 69 73.19 -65.29 113.55
CA ILE A 69 74.46 -65.73 112.92
C ILE A 69 74.32 -65.69 111.40
N HIS A 70 73.14 -66.02 110.87
CA HIS A 70 72.87 -65.97 109.44
C HIS A 70 72.84 -64.52 108.91
N ASP A 71 72.25 -63.58 109.65
CA ASP A 71 72.24 -62.15 109.29
C ASP A 71 73.66 -61.55 109.34
N PHE A 72 74.47 -61.95 110.32
CA PHE A 72 75.87 -61.57 110.42
C PHE A 72 76.70 -62.08 109.23
N LEU A 73 76.53 -63.35 108.85
CA LEU A 73 77.18 -63.93 107.68
C LEU A 73 76.75 -63.24 106.39
N GLN A 74 75.49 -62.81 106.27
CA GLN A 74 75.01 -62.05 105.12
C GLN A 74 75.59 -60.62 105.09
N ALA A 75 75.80 -59.99 106.24
CA ALA A 75 76.42 -58.66 106.32
C ALA A 75 77.89 -58.65 105.86
N LEU A 76 78.64 -59.75 106.06
CA LEU A 76 80.01 -59.89 105.58
C LEU A 76 80.12 -59.83 104.03
N PHE A 77 79.01 -60.01 103.30
CA PHE A 77 78.95 -59.98 101.83
C PHE A 77 78.61 -58.60 101.24
N LEU A 78 78.47 -57.56 102.07
CA LEU A 78 78.51 -56.18 101.58
C LEU A 78 79.84 -55.87 100.86
N ASP A 79 80.92 -56.57 101.20
CA ASP A 79 82.16 -56.58 100.42
C ASP A 79 82.04 -57.56 99.24
N GLN A 80 81.84 -57.01 98.03
CA GLN A 80 81.62 -57.77 96.79
C GLN A 80 82.78 -58.67 96.35
N ARG A 81 83.91 -58.64 97.08
CA ARG A 81 85.05 -59.52 96.84
C ARG A 81 84.85 -60.88 97.50
N LEU A 82 84.10 -60.94 98.62
CA LEU A 82 83.74 -62.15 99.35
C LEU A 82 82.64 -62.89 98.62
N VAL A 83 82.89 -64.16 98.34
CA VAL A 83 82.00 -65.03 97.55
C VAL A 83 81.51 -66.23 98.33
N TRP A 84 82.13 -66.54 99.47
CA TRP A 84 81.70 -67.63 100.34
C TRP A 84 82.18 -67.42 101.79
N ALA A 85 81.33 -67.75 102.77
CA ALA A 85 81.66 -67.71 104.19
C ALA A 85 80.97 -68.85 104.95
N ASN A 86 81.63 -69.42 105.95
CA ASN A 86 81.10 -70.54 106.74
C ASN A 86 81.63 -70.51 108.17
N ILE A 87 80.75 -70.78 109.15
CA ILE A 87 81.13 -70.92 110.55
C ILE A 87 80.79 -72.34 111.01
N VAL A 88 81.75 -73.01 111.64
CA VAL A 88 81.61 -74.37 112.14
C VAL A 88 81.87 -74.39 113.64
N ASP A 89 80.96 -75.02 114.38
CA ASP A 89 81.09 -75.21 115.83
C ASP A 89 81.92 -76.46 116.19
N GLU A 90 82.12 -76.69 117.50
CA GLU A 90 82.89 -77.84 118.04
C GLU A 90 82.20 -79.21 117.86
N ASN A 91 80.90 -79.24 117.51
CA ASN A 91 80.14 -80.45 117.18
C ASN A 91 80.00 -80.67 115.66
N ASN A 92 80.70 -79.86 114.86
CA ASN A 92 80.74 -79.91 113.41
C ASN A 92 79.44 -79.51 112.70
N VAL A 93 78.59 -78.72 113.35
CA VAL A 93 77.42 -78.11 112.69
C VAL A 93 77.87 -76.80 112.04
N ALA A 94 77.58 -76.66 110.75
CA ALA A 94 78.08 -75.57 109.93
C ALA A 94 76.94 -74.68 109.41
N ILE A 95 77.09 -73.37 109.56
CA ILE A 95 76.20 -72.36 108.97
C ILE A 95 77.01 -71.58 107.94
N SER A 96 76.55 -71.62 106.69
CA SER A 96 77.25 -71.01 105.56
C SER A 96 76.38 -70.07 104.76
N HIS A 97 77.02 -69.07 104.17
CA HIS A 97 76.42 -68.16 103.21
C HIS A 97 77.33 -68.02 101.99
N ALA A 98 76.73 -67.99 100.80
CA ALA A 98 77.43 -67.98 99.53
C ALA A 98 76.85 -66.91 98.61
N ALA A 99 77.70 -66.32 97.77
CA ALA A 99 77.25 -65.40 96.74
C ALA A 99 76.47 -66.16 95.63
N PRO A 100 75.54 -65.50 94.93
CA PRO A 100 74.65 -66.14 93.97
C PRO A 100 75.39 -66.95 92.88
N GLY A 101 74.97 -68.19 92.63
CA GLY A 101 75.58 -69.10 91.65
C GLY A 101 76.76 -69.93 92.17
N LEU A 102 77.11 -69.79 93.44
CA LEU A 102 78.10 -70.61 94.14
C LEU A 102 77.47 -71.40 95.31
N GLU A 103 76.14 -71.47 95.40
CA GLU A 103 75.44 -72.05 96.55
C GLU A 103 75.80 -73.53 96.78
N ASP A 104 76.03 -74.28 95.70
CA ASP A 104 76.32 -75.72 95.77
C ASP A 104 77.82 -76.03 95.91
N LYS A 105 78.66 -75.03 96.23
CA LYS A 105 80.12 -75.21 96.33
C LYS A 105 80.59 -75.40 97.76
N THR A 106 81.49 -76.35 97.91
CA THR A 106 82.17 -76.67 99.16
C THR A 106 83.52 -75.98 99.23
N LEU A 107 84.06 -75.87 100.44
CA LEU A 107 85.36 -75.24 100.68
C LEU A 107 86.51 -75.85 99.84
N GLU A 108 86.48 -77.17 99.59
CA GLU A 108 87.50 -77.89 98.82
C GLU A 108 87.59 -77.42 97.36
N TYR A 109 86.45 -77.03 96.75
CA TYR A 109 86.43 -76.41 95.42
C TYR A 109 87.18 -75.07 95.41
N PHE A 110 87.01 -74.25 96.44
CA PHE A 110 87.63 -72.92 96.52
C PHE A 110 89.14 -72.98 96.80
N GLN A 111 89.61 -73.97 97.56
CA GLN A 111 91.04 -74.12 97.85
C GLN A 111 91.81 -74.71 96.66
N THR A 112 91.22 -75.63 95.89
CA THR A 112 91.89 -76.29 94.75
C THR A 112 91.84 -75.48 93.45
N SER A 113 90.87 -74.57 93.30
CA SER A 113 90.58 -73.91 92.03
C SER A 113 91.61 -72.84 91.60
N GLY A 114 92.57 -72.41 92.42
CA GLY A 114 93.63 -71.44 92.05
C GLY A 114 93.15 -70.01 91.70
N ASP A 115 91.85 -69.85 91.47
CA ASP A 115 91.12 -68.63 91.14
C ASP A 115 90.47 -67.99 92.37
N PHE A 116 90.73 -68.50 93.59
CA PHE A 116 90.19 -67.97 94.83
C PHE A 116 91.29 -67.85 95.90
N ILE A 117 91.02 -67.05 96.94
CA ILE A 117 91.84 -66.92 98.15
C ILE A 117 90.93 -67.18 99.34
N THR A 118 91.30 -68.15 100.18
CA THR A 118 90.57 -68.55 101.39
C THR A 118 91.33 -68.13 102.64
N GLN A 119 90.60 -67.78 103.72
CA GLN A 119 91.20 -67.43 105.01
C GLN A 119 90.26 -67.78 106.16
N GLY A 120 90.76 -68.54 107.14
CA GLY A 120 90.00 -69.00 108.31
C GLY A 120 90.56 -68.48 109.64
N ALA A 121 89.72 -68.41 110.66
CA ALA A 121 90.08 -67.90 111.98
C ALA A 121 89.25 -68.52 113.13
N GLU A 122 89.90 -68.79 114.26
CA GLU A 122 89.27 -69.30 115.49
C GLU A 122 88.58 -68.21 116.30
N ILE A 123 87.39 -68.52 116.83
CA ILE A 123 86.56 -67.64 117.66
C ILE A 123 86.58 -68.19 119.10
N THR A 124 86.99 -67.36 120.07
CA THR A 124 87.26 -67.76 121.48
C THR A 124 86.52 -66.88 122.47
N TYR A 125 86.03 -67.45 123.59
CA TYR A 125 85.37 -66.72 124.68
C TYR A 125 85.90 -67.18 126.05
N GLU A 126 86.22 -66.21 126.93
CA GLU A 126 86.98 -66.42 128.18
C GLU A 126 88.24 -67.31 128.04
N GLY A 127 88.82 -67.33 126.83
CA GLY A 127 90.04 -68.09 126.53
C GLY A 127 89.84 -69.52 126.02
N LYS A 128 88.59 -69.97 125.76
CA LYS A 128 88.33 -71.25 125.08
C LYS A 128 87.65 -71.05 123.73
N THR A 129 88.13 -71.78 122.74
CA THR A 129 87.63 -71.77 121.37
C THR A 129 86.26 -72.42 121.32
N ILE A 130 85.33 -71.77 120.64
CA ILE A 130 83.92 -72.15 120.57
C ILE A 130 83.41 -72.30 119.13
N ALA A 131 84.11 -71.69 118.15
CA ALA A 131 83.77 -71.86 116.73
C ALA A 131 84.96 -71.48 115.83
N HIS A 132 84.87 -71.87 114.56
CA HIS A 132 85.83 -71.52 113.52
C HIS A 132 85.10 -70.88 112.33
N ILE A 133 85.58 -69.74 111.83
CA ILE A 133 85.04 -69.10 110.61
C ILE A 133 86.01 -69.25 109.44
N GLU A 134 85.48 -69.50 108.25
CA GLU A 134 86.22 -69.50 106.99
C GLU A 134 85.58 -68.56 105.96
N LEU A 135 86.41 -67.74 105.32
CA LEU A 135 86.02 -66.73 104.34
C LEU A 135 86.77 -66.93 103.01
N VAL A 136 86.11 -66.67 101.87
CA VAL A 136 86.67 -66.87 100.51
C VAL A 136 86.41 -65.68 99.59
N ALA A 137 87.44 -65.22 98.87
CA ALA A 137 87.33 -64.18 97.83
C ALA A 137 87.85 -64.63 96.45
N SER A 138 87.31 -64.06 95.37
CA SER A 138 87.65 -64.43 93.98
C SER A 138 88.80 -63.62 93.37
N ARG A 139 89.68 -64.30 92.61
CA ARG A 139 90.76 -63.73 91.77
C ARG A 139 90.33 -63.45 90.33
N LEU A 140 89.07 -63.70 89.93
CA LEU A 140 88.62 -63.47 88.55
C LEU A 140 88.81 -62.01 88.09
N THR A 141 88.57 -61.05 88.99
CA THR A 141 88.75 -59.62 88.73
C THR A 141 90.23 -59.23 88.53
N LEU A 142 91.18 -59.97 89.13
CA LEU A 142 92.62 -59.80 88.95
C LEU A 142 93.09 -60.20 87.53
N ARG A 143 92.63 -61.34 87.01
CA ARG A 143 93.00 -61.82 85.65
C ARG A 143 92.41 -60.93 84.56
N GLN A 144 91.21 -60.39 84.76
CA GLN A 144 90.54 -59.54 83.80
C GLN A 144 91.25 -58.17 83.64
N LYS A 145 91.68 -57.58 84.76
CA LYS A 145 92.49 -56.34 84.74
C LYS A 145 93.89 -56.55 84.13
N SER A 146 94.54 -57.68 84.42
CA SER A 146 95.86 -58.03 83.85
C SER A 146 95.84 -58.25 82.34
N ARG A 147 94.79 -58.89 81.78
CA ARG A 147 94.65 -59.09 80.33
C ARG A 147 94.41 -57.78 79.57
N MET A 148 93.64 -56.85 80.16
CA MET A 148 93.42 -55.53 79.57
C MET A 148 94.70 -54.71 79.49
N ALA A 149 95.54 -54.75 80.53
CA ALA A 149 96.83 -54.06 80.53
C ALA A 149 97.79 -54.57 79.44
N PHE A 150 97.82 -55.89 79.20
CA PHE A 150 98.64 -56.52 78.16
C PHE A 150 98.17 -56.17 76.73
N LEU A 151 96.85 -56.17 76.50
CA LEU A 151 96.27 -55.78 75.20
C LEU A 151 96.51 -54.30 74.89
N THR A 152 96.41 -53.40 75.88
CA THR A 152 96.71 -51.98 75.67
C THR A 152 98.16 -51.73 75.29
N ALA A 153 99.12 -52.49 75.83
CA ALA A 153 100.54 -52.31 75.53
C ALA A 153 100.90 -52.69 74.07
N ILE A 154 100.30 -53.76 73.54
CA ILE A 154 100.51 -54.18 72.13
C ILE A 154 99.85 -53.18 71.17
N VAL A 155 98.65 -52.69 71.49
CA VAL A 155 97.93 -51.71 70.66
C VAL A 155 98.66 -50.37 70.60
N VAL A 156 99.19 -49.87 71.72
CA VAL A 156 99.92 -48.59 71.74
C VAL A 156 101.24 -48.68 70.96
N SER A 157 101.96 -49.80 71.08
CA SER A 157 103.21 -50.00 70.34
C SER A 157 102.96 -50.18 68.83
N GLY A 158 101.87 -50.86 68.46
CA GLY A 158 101.41 -50.95 67.07
C GLY A 158 100.95 -49.60 66.49
N LEU A 159 100.23 -48.78 67.27
CA LEU A 159 99.81 -47.43 66.86
C LEU A 159 101.00 -46.47 66.69
N PHE A 160 102.04 -46.62 67.50
CA PHE A 160 103.24 -45.79 67.38
C PHE A 160 104.00 -46.07 66.08
N PHE A 161 104.11 -47.35 65.69
CA PHE A 161 104.65 -47.73 64.39
C PHE A 161 103.76 -47.29 63.22
N LEU A 162 102.44 -47.30 63.39
CA LEU A 162 101.51 -46.74 62.41
C LEU A 162 101.68 -45.22 62.25
N LEU A 163 101.91 -44.48 63.34
CA LEU A 163 102.10 -43.02 63.31
C LEU A 163 103.44 -42.62 62.66
N LEU A 164 104.51 -43.39 62.86
CA LEU A 164 105.78 -43.17 62.15
C LEU A 164 105.64 -43.45 60.64
N ALA A 165 104.88 -44.48 60.27
CA ALA A 165 104.53 -44.74 58.87
C ALA A 165 103.66 -43.62 58.26
N LEU A 166 102.72 -43.06 59.04
CA LEU A 166 101.85 -41.95 58.64
C LEU A 166 102.60 -40.60 58.54
N GLY A 167 103.64 -40.37 59.35
CA GLY A 167 104.51 -39.18 59.22
C GLY A 167 105.33 -39.18 57.92
N SER A 168 105.83 -40.36 57.50
CA SER A 168 106.44 -40.55 56.18
C SER A 168 105.43 -40.32 55.04
N MET A 169 104.18 -40.73 55.26
CA MET A 169 103.06 -40.49 54.35
C MET A 169 102.66 -39.00 54.28
N TRP A 170 102.79 -38.23 55.37
CA TRP A 170 102.48 -36.80 55.39
C TRP A 170 103.51 -35.95 54.61
N ILE A 171 104.80 -36.32 54.65
CA ILE A 171 105.85 -35.63 53.86
C ILE A 171 105.68 -35.89 52.36
N THR A 172 105.42 -37.15 51.97
CA THR A 172 105.12 -37.51 50.57
C THR A 172 103.80 -36.89 50.10
N HIS A 173 102.78 -36.79 50.96
CA HIS A 173 101.54 -36.11 50.65
C HIS A 173 101.73 -34.59 50.43
N ARG A 174 102.50 -33.92 51.29
CA ARG A 174 102.67 -32.46 51.27
C ARG A 174 103.63 -31.95 50.20
N GLN A 175 104.69 -32.69 49.86
CA GLN A 175 105.71 -32.25 48.91
C GLN A 175 105.52 -32.76 47.48
N ILE A 176 104.71 -33.81 47.25
CA ILE A 176 104.50 -34.40 45.92
C ILE A 176 103.00 -34.49 45.55
N VAL A 177 102.14 -34.97 46.46
CA VAL A 177 100.73 -35.27 46.12
C VAL A 177 99.83 -34.03 46.06
N ILE A 178 99.95 -33.07 46.99
CA ILE A 178 99.12 -31.86 47.00
C ILE A 178 99.32 -30.97 45.74
N PRO A 179 100.56 -30.70 45.27
CA PRO A 179 100.77 -29.96 44.02
C PRO A 179 100.20 -30.68 42.78
N LEU A 180 100.32 -32.02 42.72
CA LEU A 180 99.78 -32.83 41.62
C LEU A 180 98.25 -32.88 41.61
N LEU A 181 97.59 -33.00 42.77
CA LEU A 181 96.12 -32.99 42.88
C LEU A 181 95.49 -31.64 42.49
N ARG A 182 96.20 -30.51 42.67
CA ARG A 182 95.68 -29.18 42.28
C ARG A 182 95.69 -28.97 40.76
N ILE A 183 96.70 -29.47 40.04
CA ILE A 183 96.70 -29.48 38.57
C ILE A 183 95.60 -30.41 38.02
N ILE A 184 95.36 -31.55 38.68
CA ILE A 184 94.24 -32.45 38.34
C ILE A 184 92.88 -31.77 38.61
N ARG A 185 92.74 -30.98 39.68
CA ARG A 185 91.51 -30.23 39.98
C ARG A 185 91.26 -29.07 39.00
N ALA A 186 92.31 -28.35 38.60
CA ALA A 186 92.24 -27.33 37.54
C ALA A 186 91.83 -27.95 36.19
N ALA A 187 92.38 -29.11 35.84
CA ALA A 187 91.98 -29.86 34.65
C ALA A 187 90.53 -30.35 34.72
N GLY A 188 90.06 -30.79 35.90
CA GLY A 188 88.66 -31.19 36.15
C GLY A 188 87.68 -30.04 35.99
N LYS A 189 87.94 -28.88 36.60
CA LYS A 189 87.11 -27.67 36.48
C LYS A 189 87.00 -27.16 35.04
N ILE A 190 88.12 -27.14 34.30
CA ILE A 190 88.11 -26.81 32.86
C ILE A 190 87.25 -27.82 32.07
N SER A 191 87.23 -29.11 32.45
CA SER A 191 86.37 -30.11 31.81
C SER A 191 84.88 -30.00 32.20
N GLU A 192 84.59 -29.41 33.37
CA GLU A 192 83.23 -29.12 33.86
C GLU A 192 82.67 -27.80 33.32
N GLY A 193 83.49 -26.99 32.63
CA GLY A 193 83.09 -25.71 32.03
C GLY A 193 83.14 -24.50 32.97
N ASP A 194 83.65 -24.67 34.20
CA ASP A 194 83.84 -23.60 35.18
C ASP A 194 85.24 -22.98 35.03
N LEU A 195 85.29 -21.78 34.46
CA LEU A 195 86.52 -21.09 34.08
C LEU A 195 86.83 -19.88 34.96
N ASP A 196 86.09 -19.61 36.05
CA ASP A 196 86.13 -18.30 36.75
C ASP A 196 87.18 -18.15 37.88
N GLU A 197 87.96 -19.19 38.22
CA GLU A 197 88.99 -19.09 39.27
C GLU A 197 90.31 -18.44 38.79
N ASP A 198 90.83 -17.46 39.55
CA ASP A 198 92.13 -16.81 39.30
C ASP A 198 93.29 -17.68 39.81
N PHE A 199 93.88 -18.46 38.90
CA PHE A 199 95.02 -19.34 39.18
C PHE A 199 96.36 -18.60 39.43
N SER A 200 96.36 -17.26 39.52
CA SER A 200 97.58 -16.43 39.63
C SER A 200 98.01 -16.11 41.06
N ALA A 201 97.18 -16.36 42.10
CA ALA A 201 97.33 -15.72 43.41
C ALA A 201 97.84 -16.59 44.59
N THR A 202 98.31 -17.84 44.41
CA THR A 202 98.86 -18.64 45.54
C THR A 202 100.35 -18.99 45.34
N THR A 203 101.18 -18.04 45.74
CA THR A 203 102.65 -18.02 45.70
C THR A 203 103.28 -18.87 46.81
N LEU A 204 103.98 -19.96 46.42
CA LEU A 204 105.13 -20.50 47.16
C LEU A 204 105.92 -21.55 46.32
N PHE A 205 106.12 -21.33 45.01
CA PHE A 205 107.08 -22.11 44.20
C PHE A 205 107.79 -21.27 43.12
N TYR A 206 108.14 -20.02 43.43
CA TYR A 206 108.95 -19.17 42.53
C TYR A 206 110.45 -19.59 42.44
N GLY A 207 110.79 -20.81 42.87
CA GLY A 207 112.18 -21.27 42.91
C GLY A 207 112.40 -22.73 42.47
N SER A 208 111.37 -23.51 42.15
CA SER A 208 111.60 -24.90 41.73
C SER A 208 111.74 -25.00 40.21
N GLN A 209 112.96 -25.18 39.71
CA GLN A 209 113.25 -25.46 38.29
C GLN A 209 112.83 -26.88 37.86
N ASN A 210 111.94 -27.53 38.62
CA ASN A 210 111.54 -28.90 38.40
C ASN A 210 110.28 -29.00 37.53
N GLU A 211 109.97 -30.23 37.16
CA GLU A 211 108.99 -30.63 36.15
C GLU A 211 107.56 -30.20 36.50
N LEU A 212 107.24 -30.01 37.79
CA LEU A 212 105.93 -29.54 38.27
C LEU A 212 105.69 -28.04 38.01
N GLY A 213 106.75 -27.21 37.99
CA GLY A 213 106.66 -25.77 37.73
C GLY A 213 106.43 -25.40 36.25
N ARG A 214 106.87 -26.26 35.30
CA ARG A 214 106.56 -26.09 33.87
C ARG A 214 105.11 -26.47 33.55
N LEU A 215 104.60 -27.54 34.16
CA LEU A 215 103.22 -28.02 33.94
C LEU A 215 102.15 -26.98 34.32
N ASN A 216 102.34 -26.28 35.44
CA ASN A 216 101.40 -25.25 35.90
C ASN A 216 101.30 -24.05 34.94
N ARG A 217 102.39 -23.72 34.23
CA ARG A 217 102.48 -22.56 33.33
C ARG A 217 101.70 -22.78 32.02
N GLU A 218 101.66 -24.01 31.53
CA GLU A 218 100.93 -24.35 30.29
C GLU A 218 99.41 -24.50 30.52
N PHE A 219 98.98 -25.03 31.67
CA PHE A 219 97.56 -25.07 32.04
C PHE A 219 96.94 -23.66 32.19
N SER A 220 97.70 -22.70 32.71
CA SER A 220 97.25 -21.30 32.80
C SER A 220 96.97 -20.68 31.42
N ARG A 221 97.76 -21.01 30.38
CA ARG A 221 97.52 -20.50 29.00
C ARG A 221 96.27 -21.08 28.35
N MET A 222 95.91 -22.32 28.69
CA MET A 222 94.73 -23.02 28.17
C MET A 222 93.43 -22.39 28.72
N THR A 223 93.40 -22.09 30.01
CA THR A 223 92.23 -21.50 30.69
C THR A 223 91.85 -20.13 30.12
N VAL A 224 92.85 -19.26 29.88
CA VAL A 224 92.65 -17.92 29.28
C VAL A 224 92.06 -17.99 27.86
N TYR A 225 92.32 -19.06 27.11
CA TYR A 225 91.74 -19.24 25.77
C TYR A 225 90.24 -19.55 25.80
N LEU A 226 89.85 -20.47 26.68
CA LEU A 226 88.48 -20.94 26.80
C LEU A 226 87.57 -19.83 27.35
N GLN A 227 88.07 -19.01 28.28
CA GLN A 227 87.36 -17.81 28.77
C GLN A 227 87.06 -16.80 27.64
N SER A 228 88.00 -16.62 26.70
CA SER A 228 87.85 -15.72 25.55
C SER A 228 86.69 -16.13 24.63
N ILE A 229 86.55 -17.42 24.34
CA ILE A 229 85.47 -17.92 23.48
C ILE A 229 84.11 -17.89 24.21
N ALA A 230 84.08 -18.23 25.50
CA ALA A 230 82.85 -18.14 26.30
C ALA A 230 82.27 -16.72 26.34
N LYS A 231 83.15 -15.70 26.40
CA LYS A 231 82.76 -14.28 26.38
C LYS A 231 82.15 -13.84 25.04
N ILE A 232 82.63 -14.37 23.93
CA ILE A 232 82.07 -14.11 22.58
C ILE A 232 80.70 -14.77 22.42
N ALA A 233 80.55 -16.03 22.86
CA ALA A 233 79.28 -16.74 22.83
C ALA A 233 78.18 -16.00 23.61
N THR A 234 78.54 -15.44 24.77
CA THR A 234 77.63 -14.63 25.60
C THR A 234 77.20 -13.32 24.92
N ARG A 235 78.05 -12.68 24.12
CA ARG A 235 77.66 -11.47 23.37
C ARG A 235 76.75 -11.80 22.18
N LEU A 236 77.00 -12.92 21.52
CA LEU A 236 76.16 -13.38 20.42
C LEU A 236 74.71 -13.64 20.85
N SER A 237 74.49 -14.12 22.08
CA SER A 237 73.14 -14.36 22.61
C SER A 237 72.36 -13.07 22.90
N TYR A 238 73.03 -11.92 23.02
CA TYR A 238 72.38 -10.60 23.12
C TYR A 238 72.10 -9.97 21.74
N GLY A 239 72.35 -10.68 20.64
CA GLY A 239 72.11 -10.18 19.28
C GLY A 239 73.23 -9.30 18.70
N ASP A 240 74.39 -9.22 19.36
CA ASP A 240 75.56 -8.50 18.85
C ASP A 240 76.34 -9.39 17.85
N LEU A 241 76.06 -9.20 16.56
CA LEU A 241 76.62 -9.98 15.46
C LEU A 241 77.89 -9.36 14.84
N ASP A 242 78.43 -8.28 15.40
CA ASP A 242 79.63 -7.59 14.89
C ASP A 242 80.92 -7.98 15.64
N GLN A 243 80.89 -9.08 16.39
CA GLN A 243 82.05 -9.58 17.13
C GLN A 243 83.17 -10.09 16.20
N LYS A 244 84.39 -9.57 16.34
CA LYS A 244 85.59 -10.09 15.68
C LYS A 244 86.15 -11.29 16.45
N ILE A 245 86.17 -12.47 15.83
CA ILE A 245 86.64 -13.71 16.47
C ILE A 245 88.15 -13.86 16.20
N PRO A 246 89.03 -13.74 17.21
CA PRO A 246 90.48 -13.84 17.02
C PRO A 246 90.90 -15.31 16.89
N LEU A 247 91.38 -15.70 15.70
CA LEU A 247 91.93 -17.03 15.45
C LEU A 247 93.35 -17.14 16.04
N ARG A 248 93.60 -18.12 16.92
CA ARG A 248 94.94 -18.29 17.51
C ARG A 248 95.94 -18.97 16.58
N THR A 249 95.46 -19.89 15.73
CA THR A 249 96.27 -20.58 14.71
C THR A 249 95.39 -20.92 13.50
N SER A 250 96.01 -21.26 12.36
CA SER A 250 95.28 -21.69 11.15
C SER A 250 94.49 -23.00 11.32
N ARG A 251 94.69 -23.74 12.42
CA ARG A 251 93.95 -24.97 12.77
C ARG A 251 93.01 -24.77 13.97
N ASP A 252 92.64 -23.54 14.27
CA ASP A 252 91.74 -23.22 15.39
C ASP A 252 90.28 -23.61 15.07
N ILE A 253 89.93 -24.86 15.35
CA ILE A 253 88.63 -25.46 15.00
C ILE A 253 87.48 -24.69 15.67
N LEU A 254 87.64 -24.29 16.94
CA LEU A 254 86.59 -23.62 17.71
C LEU A 254 86.35 -22.18 17.20
N GLY A 255 87.42 -21.44 16.89
CA GLY A 255 87.31 -20.09 16.31
C GLY A 255 86.69 -20.09 14.90
N ASN A 256 87.05 -21.05 14.06
CA ASN A 256 86.48 -21.18 12.71
C ASN A 256 84.98 -21.55 12.74
N ALA A 257 84.56 -22.41 13.68
CA ALA A 257 83.15 -22.79 13.83
C ALA A 257 82.28 -21.59 14.25
N PHE A 258 82.73 -20.81 15.23
CA PHE A 258 82.04 -19.58 15.64
C PHE A 258 81.95 -18.56 14.50
N GLN A 259 83.00 -18.39 13.69
CA GLN A 259 82.99 -17.44 12.57
C GLN A 259 81.91 -17.75 11.53
N ARG A 260 81.69 -19.03 11.23
CA ARG A 260 80.62 -19.46 10.29
C ARG A 260 79.23 -19.21 10.87
N MET A 261 79.04 -19.41 12.17
CA MET A 261 77.76 -19.18 12.86
C MET A 261 77.37 -17.69 12.86
N VAL A 262 78.31 -16.79 13.19
CA VAL A 262 78.07 -15.34 13.16
C VAL A 262 77.70 -14.84 11.76
N ALA A 263 78.42 -15.33 10.72
CA ALA A 263 78.16 -14.92 9.34
C ALA A 263 76.75 -15.27 8.86
N TYR A 264 76.22 -16.44 9.25
CA TYR A 264 74.86 -16.85 8.89
C TYR A 264 73.78 -16.04 9.62
N LEU A 265 73.95 -15.80 10.93
CA LEU A 265 73.02 -14.96 11.70
C LEU A 265 72.97 -13.51 11.18
N LYS A 266 74.12 -12.97 10.74
CA LYS A 266 74.19 -11.63 10.16
C LYS A 266 73.42 -11.52 8.84
N GLN A 267 73.51 -12.55 7.99
CA GLN A 267 72.74 -12.64 6.74
C GLN A 267 71.22 -12.65 7.00
N MET A 268 70.74 -13.37 8.02
CA MET A 268 69.31 -13.38 8.36
C MET A 268 68.84 -12.04 8.96
N GLY A 269 69.70 -11.33 9.69
CA GLY A 269 69.43 -9.97 10.14
C GLY A 269 69.27 -8.96 8.99
N GLU A 270 70.04 -9.13 7.90
CA GLU A 270 69.90 -8.33 6.69
C GLU A 270 68.56 -8.62 5.96
N VAL A 271 68.15 -9.89 5.88
CA VAL A 271 66.85 -10.29 5.30
C VAL A 271 65.67 -9.67 6.08
N ALA A 272 65.69 -9.74 7.40
CA ALA A 272 64.65 -9.13 8.24
C ALA A 272 64.59 -7.60 8.06
N THR A 273 65.75 -6.95 7.90
CA THR A 273 65.82 -5.50 7.64
C THR A 273 65.23 -5.12 6.28
N ARG A 274 65.38 -5.98 5.26
CA ARG A 274 64.79 -5.76 3.93
C ARG A 274 63.27 -5.89 3.95
N ILE A 275 62.74 -6.96 4.56
CA ILE A 275 61.29 -7.16 4.74
C ILE A 275 60.67 -5.98 5.51
N ALA A 276 61.33 -5.51 6.58
CA ALA A 276 60.85 -4.38 7.38
C ALA A 276 60.87 -3.03 6.62
N ARG A 277 61.74 -2.89 5.62
CA ARG A 277 61.78 -1.71 4.73
C ARG A 277 60.83 -1.81 3.53
N GLY A 278 60.04 -2.88 3.45
CA GLY A 278 59.09 -3.10 2.37
C GLY A 278 59.71 -3.65 1.07
N ASP A 279 61.00 -4.03 1.07
CA ASP A 279 61.61 -4.72 -0.07
C ASP A 279 61.36 -6.23 0.02
N LEU A 280 60.32 -6.69 -0.67
CA LEU A 280 59.90 -8.10 -0.76
C LEU A 280 60.36 -8.75 -2.07
N SER A 281 61.16 -8.05 -2.89
CA SER A 281 61.55 -8.49 -4.23
C SER A 281 62.70 -9.52 -4.23
N GLY A 282 63.43 -9.64 -3.12
CA GLY A 282 64.60 -10.52 -2.99
C GLY A 282 64.27 -12.00 -2.83
N THR A 283 65.15 -12.85 -3.38
CA THR A 283 65.20 -14.28 -3.06
C THR A 283 66.01 -14.52 -1.79
N ILE A 284 65.44 -15.27 -0.84
CA ILE A 284 66.15 -15.70 0.37
C ILE A 284 66.80 -17.05 0.04
N GLU A 285 68.13 -17.11 0.06
CA GLU A 285 68.86 -18.38 -0.13
C GLU A 285 68.77 -19.25 1.13
N VAL A 286 68.05 -20.36 1.02
CA VAL A 286 67.89 -21.36 2.09
C VAL A 286 69.02 -22.40 1.98
N ARG A 287 69.81 -22.61 3.04
CA ARG A 287 71.03 -23.45 3.02
C ARG A 287 70.79 -24.96 3.16
N GLY A 288 69.63 -25.46 2.73
CA GLY A 288 69.24 -26.88 2.82
C GLY A 288 67.97 -27.09 3.65
N MET A 289 67.47 -28.33 3.74
CA MET A 289 66.17 -28.61 4.40
C MET A 289 66.15 -28.34 5.91
N GLU A 290 67.31 -28.25 6.58
CA GLU A 290 67.43 -27.99 8.02
C GLU A 290 67.48 -26.48 8.38
N ASP A 291 67.48 -25.58 7.40
CA ASP A 291 67.53 -24.12 7.58
C ASP A 291 66.16 -23.55 7.98
N GLN A 292 65.80 -23.70 9.26
CA GLN A 292 64.50 -23.27 9.80
C GLN A 292 64.24 -21.76 9.70
N LEU A 293 65.27 -20.92 9.90
CA LEU A 293 65.11 -19.46 9.81
C LEU A 293 64.87 -19.00 8.37
N GLY A 294 65.63 -19.53 7.40
CA GLY A 294 65.46 -19.18 5.99
C GLY A 294 64.07 -19.55 5.46
N ASN A 295 63.55 -20.72 5.86
CA ASN A 295 62.19 -21.15 5.50
C ASN A 295 61.10 -20.25 6.13
N ALA A 296 61.24 -19.87 7.41
CA ALA A 296 60.27 -19.02 8.09
C ALA A 296 60.20 -17.60 7.49
N PHE A 297 61.34 -16.98 7.17
CA PHE A 297 61.37 -15.67 6.51
C PHE A 297 60.85 -15.72 5.07
N THR A 298 61.05 -16.85 4.36
CA THR A 298 60.46 -17.05 3.03
C THR A 298 58.93 -17.10 3.09
N ALA A 299 58.37 -17.88 4.02
CA ALA A 299 56.92 -17.93 4.23
C ALA A 299 56.31 -16.57 4.63
N MET A 300 57.02 -15.81 5.48
CA MET A 300 56.60 -14.46 5.89
C MET A 300 56.58 -13.48 4.71
N ARG A 301 57.62 -13.49 3.87
CA ARG A 301 57.68 -12.69 2.65
C ARG A 301 56.51 -13.04 1.72
N ASP A 302 56.27 -14.32 1.48
CA ASP A 302 55.25 -14.77 0.54
C ASP A 302 53.83 -14.42 1.05
N GLY A 303 53.58 -14.58 2.35
CA GLY A 303 52.33 -14.14 2.97
C GLY A 303 52.10 -12.62 2.85
N LEU A 304 53.14 -11.81 3.03
CA LEU A 304 53.06 -10.35 2.85
C LEU A 304 52.85 -9.95 1.38
N ILE A 305 53.50 -10.64 0.43
CA ILE A 305 53.27 -10.44 -1.01
C ILE A 305 51.79 -10.71 -1.35
N THR A 306 51.23 -11.82 -0.89
CA THR A 306 49.81 -12.16 -1.12
C THR A 306 48.87 -11.13 -0.50
N LEU A 307 49.14 -10.70 0.73
CA LEU A 307 48.28 -9.75 1.44
C LEU A 307 48.27 -8.38 0.78
N ILE A 308 49.43 -7.83 0.39
CA ILE A 308 49.53 -6.55 -0.32
C ILE A 308 48.91 -6.63 -1.72
N SER A 309 49.08 -7.74 -2.44
CA SER A 309 48.43 -7.98 -3.74
C SER A 309 46.90 -7.98 -3.62
N ASN A 310 46.36 -8.64 -2.60
CA ASN A 310 44.92 -8.68 -2.32
C ASN A 310 44.37 -7.29 -1.94
N ILE A 311 45.12 -6.50 -1.16
CA ILE A 311 44.71 -5.11 -0.81
C ILE A 311 44.71 -4.23 -2.07
N ARG A 312 45.73 -4.31 -2.92
CA ARG A 312 45.78 -3.53 -4.17
C ARG A 312 44.63 -3.88 -5.11
N THR A 313 44.38 -5.17 -5.29
CA THR A 313 43.25 -5.68 -6.08
C THR A 313 41.91 -5.22 -5.47
N GLY A 314 41.77 -5.30 -4.14
CA GLY A 314 40.60 -4.83 -3.41
C GLY A 314 40.35 -3.32 -3.56
N ALA A 315 41.41 -2.50 -3.55
CA ALA A 315 41.33 -1.06 -3.77
C ALA A 315 40.90 -0.72 -5.21
N GLU A 316 41.38 -1.46 -6.21
CA GLU A 316 40.95 -1.29 -7.62
C GLU A 316 39.48 -1.68 -7.82
N TYR A 317 39.00 -2.75 -7.17
CA TYR A 317 37.58 -3.10 -7.14
C TYR A 317 36.73 -2.02 -6.43
N LEU A 318 37.16 -1.54 -5.26
CA LEU A 318 36.48 -0.47 -4.52
C LEU A 318 36.36 0.81 -5.34
N SER A 319 37.42 1.22 -6.04
CA SER A 319 37.39 2.40 -6.92
C SER A 319 36.42 2.20 -8.10
N SER A 320 36.38 1.01 -8.68
CA SER A 320 35.50 0.69 -9.81
C SER A 320 34.02 0.66 -9.38
N ILE A 321 33.73 0.03 -8.23
CA ILE A 321 32.39 0.01 -7.64
C ILE A 321 31.94 1.43 -7.27
N SER A 322 32.81 2.22 -6.65
CA SER A 322 32.49 3.61 -6.27
C SER A 322 32.13 4.46 -7.49
N ASN A 323 32.88 4.32 -8.60
CA ASN A 323 32.58 5.01 -9.85
C ASN A 323 31.25 4.55 -10.47
N LEU A 324 30.97 3.23 -10.45
CA LEU A 324 29.68 2.69 -10.89
C LEU A 324 28.52 3.23 -10.04
N VAL A 325 28.68 3.33 -8.72
CA VAL A 325 27.67 3.90 -7.81
C VAL A 325 27.44 5.38 -8.09
N LEU A 326 28.49 6.17 -8.38
CA LEU A 326 28.36 7.57 -8.76
C LEU A 326 27.60 7.75 -10.09
N ILE A 327 27.93 6.95 -11.11
CA ILE A 327 27.22 6.95 -12.40
C ILE A 327 25.75 6.54 -12.21
N SER A 328 25.51 5.48 -11.44
CA SER A 328 24.16 5.01 -11.13
C SER A 328 23.35 6.04 -10.34
N SER A 329 23.98 6.73 -9.39
CA SER A 329 23.36 7.81 -8.61
C SER A 329 22.99 9.01 -9.48
N SER A 330 23.86 9.39 -10.41
CA SER A 330 23.58 10.44 -11.40
C SER A 330 22.39 10.06 -12.31
N LYS A 331 22.39 8.84 -12.86
CA LYS A 331 21.23 8.32 -13.63
C LYS A 331 19.94 8.31 -12.81
N SER A 332 20.01 7.88 -11.55
CA SER A 332 18.85 7.86 -10.64
C SER A 332 18.33 9.26 -10.34
N THR A 333 19.21 10.24 -10.17
CA THR A 333 18.83 11.65 -9.96
C THR A 333 18.06 12.21 -11.16
N ASN A 334 18.54 11.94 -12.37
CA ASN A 334 17.84 12.36 -13.60
C ASN A 334 16.48 11.67 -13.75
N ALA A 335 16.42 10.35 -13.49
CA ALA A 335 15.16 9.61 -13.53
C ALA A 335 14.15 10.12 -12.49
N LEU A 336 14.59 10.45 -11.27
CA LEU A 336 13.72 11.03 -10.24
C LEU A 336 13.22 12.43 -10.61
N GLN A 337 14.06 13.26 -11.24
CA GLN A 337 13.66 14.56 -11.77
C GLN A 337 12.56 14.40 -12.83
N GLU A 338 12.72 13.44 -13.75
CA GLU A 338 11.75 13.15 -14.82
C GLU A 338 10.44 12.58 -14.26
N ILE A 339 10.50 11.70 -13.26
CA ILE A 339 9.31 11.24 -12.53
C ILE A 339 8.62 12.43 -11.85
N GLY A 340 9.37 13.36 -11.24
CA GLY A 340 8.83 14.55 -10.59
C GLY A 340 8.17 15.56 -11.53
N THR A 341 8.62 15.68 -12.78
CA THR A 341 7.94 16.52 -13.78
C THR A 341 6.71 15.82 -14.37
N HIS A 342 6.75 14.51 -14.57
CA HIS A 342 5.60 13.72 -15.01
C HIS A 342 4.49 13.66 -13.95
N ALA A 343 4.84 13.31 -12.71
CA ALA A 343 4.64 14.19 -11.56
C ALA A 343 3.53 15.26 -11.59
N ASP A 344 4.04 16.49 -11.56
CA ASP A 344 3.28 17.73 -11.68
C ASP A 344 2.40 17.78 -12.94
N SER A 345 2.89 17.28 -14.08
CA SER A 345 2.12 17.30 -15.33
C SER A 345 0.82 16.49 -15.22
N THR A 346 0.88 15.33 -14.58
CA THR A 346 -0.30 14.49 -14.31
C THR A 346 -1.24 15.17 -13.33
N SER A 347 -0.71 15.84 -12.30
CA SER A 347 -1.52 16.62 -11.36
C SER A 347 -2.25 17.78 -12.05
N GLY A 348 -1.57 18.52 -12.93
CA GLY A 348 -2.16 19.57 -13.74
C GLY A 348 -3.26 19.05 -14.66
N ALA A 349 -3.02 17.92 -15.34
CA ALA A 349 -4.05 17.26 -16.15
C ALA A 349 -5.25 16.80 -15.32
N MET A 350 -5.05 16.31 -14.09
CA MET A 350 -6.15 15.93 -13.20
C MET A 350 -6.99 17.14 -12.76
N HIS A 351 -6.38 18.31 -12.55
CA HIS A 351 -7.11 19.55 -12.30
C HIS A 351 -7.98 19.95 -13.49
N GLU A 352 -7.45 19.85 -14.71
CA GLU A 352 -8.19 20.17 -15.93
C GLU A 352 -9.36 19.20 -16.17
N VAL A 353 -9.14 17.90 -15.92
CA VAL A 353 -10.20 16.86 -15.95
C VAL A 353 -11.27 17.15 -14.90
N SER A 354 -10.89 17.59 -13.69
CA SER A 354 -11.85 17.96 -12.65
C SER A 354 -12.71 19.16 -13.05
N SER A 355 -12.09 20.22 -13.59
CA SER A 355 -12.79 21.40 -14.10
C SER A 355 -13.74 21.03 -15.24
N SER A 356 -13.29 20.19 -16.17
CA SER A 356 -14.12 19.68 -17.27
C SER A 356 -15.32 18.88 -16.74
N GLY A 357 -15.13 18.03 -15.72
CA GLY A 357 -16.22 17.31 -15.07
C GLY A 357 -17.25 18.24 -14.42
N GLN A 358 -16.82 19.35 -13.83
CA GLN A 358 -17.72 20.38 -13.27
C GLN A 358 -18.51 21.09 -14.36
N GLU A 359 -17.87 21.43 -15.48
CA GLU A 359 -18.52 22.05 -16.64
C GLU A 359 -19.56 21.12 -17.26
N ILE A 360 -19.22 19.84 -17.47
CA ILE A 360 -20.17 18.84 -17.96
C ILE A 360 -21.35 18.72 -16.97
N SER A 361 -21.11 18.71 -15.65
CA SER A 361 -22.19 18.68 -14.65
C SER A 361 -23.11 19.90 -14.71
N ALA A 362 -22.59 21.08 -15.07
CA ALA A 362 -23.40 22.28 -15.28
C ALA A 362 -24.23 22.17 -16.56
N ASN A 363 -23.63 21.66 -17.64
CA ASN A 363 -24.32 21.42 -18.90
C ASN A 363 -25.42 20.36 -18.75
N MET A 364 -25.20 19.32 -17.95
CA MET A 364 -26.21 18.30 -17.64
C MET A 364 -27.43 18.87 -16.93
N ARG A 365 -27.23 19.77 -15.96
CA ARG A 365 -28.35 20.46 -15.29
C ARG A 365 -29.15 21.32 -16.28
N SER A 366 -28.48 22.03 -17.18
CA SER A 366 -29.14 22.80 -18.24
C SER A 366 -29.91 21.90 -19.21
N LEU A 367 -29.34 20.75 -19.57
CA LEU A 367 -30.02 19.76 -20.41
C LEU A 367 -31.27 19.20 -19.73
N SER A 368 -31.20 18.91 -18.43
CA SER A 368 -32.33 18.44 -17.61
C SER A 368 -33.53 19.38 -17.72
N PHE A 369 -33.31 20.68 -17.50
CA PHE A 369 -34.37 21.70 -17.66
C PHE A 369 -34.92 21.73 -19.08
N ALA A 370 -34.06 21.62 -20.10
CA ALA A 370 -34.50 21.62 -21.50
C ALA A 370 -35.34 20.39 -21.85
N VAL A 371 -34.99 19.22 -21.32
CA VAL A 371 -35.74 17.96 -21.51
C VAL A 371 -37.10 18.03 -20.81
N GLU A 372 -37.16 18.56 -19.58
CA GLU A 372 -38.42 18.75 -18.85
C GLU A 372 -39.36 19.74 -19.58
N ASP A 373 -38.83 20.88 -20.03
CA ASP A 373 -39.61 21.89 -20.77
C ASP A 373 -40.10 21.35 -22.13
N THR A 374 -39.26 20.57 -22.83
CA THR A 374 -39.66 19.90 -24.08
C THR A 374 -40.72 18.82 -23.83
N THR A 375 -40.69 18.13 -22.69
CA THR A 375 -41.71 17.14 -22.31
C THR A 375 -43.07 17.79 -22.12
N LEU A 376 -43.13 18.92 -21.41
CA LEU A 376 -44.36 19.72 -21.27
C LEU A 376 -44.87 20.21 -22.62
N PHE A 377 -43.97 20.65 -23.50
CA PHE A 377 -44.33 21.06 -24.86
C PHE A 377 -44.96 19.92 -25.66
N ILE A 378 -44.44 18.69 -25.54
CA ILE A 378 -45.00 17.49 -26.17
C ILE A 378 -46.41 17.20 -25.65
N GLU A 379 -46.66 17.34 -24.34
CA GLU A 379 -48.00 17.17 -23.76
C GLU A 379 -49.00 18.20 -24.32
N HIS A 380 -48.60 19.47 -24.37
CA HIS A 380 -49.42 20.54 -24.97
C HIS A 380 -49.70 20.29 -26.46
N MET A 381 -48.71 19.78 -27.20
CA MET A 381 -48.85 19.41 -28.60
C MET A 381 -49.86 18.26 -28.77
N GLY A 382 -49.80 17.23 -27.92
CA GLY A 382 -50.77 16.14 -27.91
C GLY A 382 -52.21 16.61 -27.68
N ALA A 383 -52.40 17.56 -26.76
CA ALA A 383 -53.72 18.16 -26.52
C ALA A 383 -54.22 18.95 -27.75
N SER A 384 -53.33 19.73 -28.37
CA SER A 384 -53.64 20.53 -29.57
C SER A 384 -54.00 19.65 -30.78
N ILE A 385 -53.30 18.54 -30.98
CA ILE A 385 -53.60 17.54 -32.03
C ILE A 385 -54.99 16.94 -31.81
N THR A 386 -55.34 16.61 -30.56
CA THR A 386 -56.66 16.08 -30.21
C THR A 386 -57.77 17.08 -30.51
N GLN A 387 -57.57 18.37 -30.19
CA GLN A 387 -58.51 19.43 -30.54
C GLN A 387 -58.63 19.62 -32.05
N LEU A 388 -57.52 19.55 -32.78
CA LEU A 388 -57.52 19.65 -34.24
C LEU A 388 -58.30 18.50 -34.88
N ALA A 389 -58.16 17.28 -34.37
CA ALA A 389 -58.94 16.12 -34.80
C ALA A 389 -60.46 16.33 -34.56
N GLU A 390 -60.83 16.87 -33.39
CA GLU A 390 -62.23 17.18 -33.09
C GLU A 390 -62.79 18.26 -34.04
N HIS A 391 -62.01 19.31 -34.31
CA HIS A 391 -62.39 20.37 -35.24
C HIS A 391 -62.51 19.86 -36.67
N SER A 392 -61.62 18.97 -37.11
CA SER A 392 -61.69 18.32 -38.42
C SER A 392 -63.02 17.58 -38.60
N ARG A 393 -63.40 16.77 -37.60
CA ARG A 393 -64.67 16.05 -37.61
C ARG A 393 -65.87 16.99 -37.66
N LYS A 394 -65.90 18.04 -36.82
CA LYS A 394 -66.98 19.04 -36.84
C LYS A 394 -67.08 19.76 -38.18
N LEU A 395 -65.95 20.05 -38.81
CA LEU A 395 -65.92 20.69 -40.13
C LEU A 395 -66.44 19.73 -41.21
N SER A 396 -66.13 18.43 -41.12
CA SER A 396 -66.71 17.41 -41.99
C SER A 396 -68.23 17.36 -41.88
N ASP A 397 -68.77 17.29 -40.65
CA ASP A 397 -70.22 17.28 -40.41
C ASP A 397 -70.88 18.53 -40.99
N PHE A 398 -70.25 19.70 -40.81
CA PHE A 398 -70.72 20.96 -41.37
C PHE A 398 -70.70 20.99 -42.91
N MET A 399 -69.70 20.38 -43.56
CA MET A 399 -69.66 20.27 -45.02
C MET A 399 -70.73 19.34 -45.58
N GLU A 400 -71.10 18.28 -44.86
CA GLU A 400 -72.21 17.41 -45.23
C GLU A 400 -73.55 18.17 -45.17
N GLU A 401 -73.78 18.93 -44.10
CA GLU A 401 -74.96 19.80 -43.95
C GLU A 401 -75.01 20.91 -45.02
N ALA A 402 -73.87 21.54 -45.31
CA ALA A 402 -73.75 22.55 -46.36
C ALA A 402 -74.08 21.97 -47.74
N THR A 403 -73.62 20.74 -48.03
CA THR A 403 -73.96 20.02 -49.26
C THR A 403 -75.46 19.79 -49.36
N ALA A 404 -76.08 19.25 -48.31
CA ALA A 404 -77.52 19.01 -48.27
C ALA A 404 -78.33 20.29 -48.49
N THR A 405 -77.93 21.39 -47.85
CA THR A 405 -78.56 22.71 -47.99
C THR A 405 -78.44 23.24 -49.41
N THR A 406 -77.27 23.11 -50.03
CA THR A 406 -77.01 23.54 -51.42
C THR A 406 -77.88 22.77 -52.42
N VAL A 407 -78.04 21.45 -52.22
CA VAL A 407 -78.96 20.61 -53.00
C VAL A 407 -80.42 21.06 -52.82
N GLN A 408 -80.83 21.38 -51.58
CA GLN A 408 -82.18 21.87 -51.31
C GLN A 408 -82.45 23.23 -51.99
N ILE A 409 -81.47 24.14 -52.00
CA ILE A 409 -81.58 25.42 -52.71
C ILE A 409 -81.72 25.19 -54.21
N ALA A 410 -80.93 24.29 -54.80
CA ALA A 410 -81.05 23.96 -56.22
C ALA A 410 -82.46 23.43 -56.59
N GLY A 411 -83.05 22.59 -55.72
CA GLY A 411 -84.45 22.17 -55.86
C GLY A 411 -85.43 23.34 -55.79
N SER A 412 -85.25 24.25 -54.84
CA SER A 412 -86.09 25.45 -54.67
C SER A 412 -86.00 26.39 -55.87
N LEU A 413 -84.81 26.57 -56.46
CA LEU A 413 -84.63 27.37 -57.68
C LEU A 413 -85.40 26.80 -58.87
N THR A 414 -85.41 25.47 -59.01
CA THR A 414 -86.19 24.79 -60.05
C THR A 414 -87.69 25.07 -59.88
N GLN A 415 -88.18 25.04 -58.64
CA GLN A 415 -89.57 25.39 -58.33
C GLN A 415 -89.89 26.86 -58.63
N ILE A 416 -88.99 27.79 -58.28
CA ILE A 416 -89.18 29.23 -58.53
C ILE A 416 -89.19 29.52 -60.05
N SER A 417 -88.30 28.93 -60.84
CA SER A 417 -88.33 29.07 -62.31
C SER A 417 -89.64 28.53 -62.90
N GLY A 418 -90.12 27.38 -62.42
CA GLY A 418 -91.44 26.84 -62.79
C GLY A 418 -92.58 27.82 -62.46
N GLN A 419 -92.56 28.41 -61.27
CA GLN A 419 -93.56 29.39 -60.83
C GLN A 419 -93.49 30.69 -61.64
N ALA A 420 -92.30 31.18 -61.97
CA ALA A 420 -92.10 32.37 -62.81
C ALA A 420 -92.67 32.14 -64.22
N LYS A 421 -92.37 30.97 -64.82
CA LYS A 421 -92.93 30.59 -66.13
C LYS A 421 -94.46 30.52 -66.10
N HIS A 422 -95.04 29.93 -65.06
CA HIS A 422 -96.50 29.88 -64.88
C HIS A 422 -97.10 31.29 -64.70
N SER A 423 -96.45 32.16 -63.93
CA SER A 423 -96.87 33.56 -63.74
C SER A 423 -96.85 34.36 -65.04
N ARG A 424 -95.83 34.13 -65.89
CA ARG A 424 -95.73 34.74 -67.22
C ARG A 424 -96.91 34.33 -68.10
N GLN A 425 -97.18 33.03 -68.20
CA GLN A 425 -98.31 32.50 -68.98
C GLN A 425 -99.67 33.03 -68.49
N LEU A 426 -99.86 33.09 -67.17
CA LEU A 426 -101.09 33.64 -66.58
C LEU A 426 -101.25 35.14 -66.88
N SER A 427 -100.16 35.89 -66.84
CA SER A 427 -100.14 37.32 -67.17
C SER A 427 -100.45 37.55 -68.65
N GLU A 428 -99.86 36.76 -69.55
CA GLU A 428 -100.18 36.79 -70.99
C GLU A 428 -101.66 36.49 -71.26
N THR A 429 -102.22 35.49 -70.58
CA THR A 429 -103.66 35.16 -70.69
C THR A 429 -104.54 36.28 -70.15
N THR A 430 -104.18 36.86 -69.00
CA THR A 430 -104.91 37.99 -68.40
C THR A 430 -104.88 39.23 -69.31
N MET A 431 -103.75 39.48 -69.96
CA MET A 431 -103.61 40.55 -70.95
C MET A 431 -104.55 40.31 -72.15
N GLN A 432 -104.61 39.09 -72.66
CA GLN A 432 -105.52 38.72 -73.76
C GLN A 432 -107.00 38.85 -73.36
N ASP A 433 -107.35 38.43 -72.15
CA ASP A 433 -108.71 38.57 -71.61
C ASP A 433 -109.11 40.04 -71.43
N ALA A 434 -108.17 40.88 -70.97
CA ALA A 434 -108.38 42.33 -70.84
C ALA A 434 -108.59 43.00 -72.19
N ILE A 435 -107.80 42.63 -73.22
CA ILE A 435 -107.98 43.11 -74.60
C ILE A 435 -109.36 42.70 -75.14
N SER A 436 -109.75 41.45 -74.95
CA SER A 436 -111.06 40.95 -75.41
C SER A 436 -112.23 41.64 -74.67
N GLY A 437 -112.04 41.93 -73.37
CA GLY A 437 -112.98 42.72 -72.58
C GLY A 437 -113.08 44.17 -73.05
N TYR A 438 -111.96 44.79 -73.42
CA TYR A 438 -111.90 46.14 -73.96
C TYR A 438 -112.70 46.24 -75.27
N GLU A 439 -112.48 45.32 -76.21
CA GLU A 439 -113.24 45.25 -77.48
C GLU A 439 -114.75 45.12 -77.24
N SER A 440 -115.15 44.31 -76.26
CA SER A 440 -116.57 44.13 -75.89
C SER A 440 -117.20 45.41 -75.30
N VAL A 441 -116.45 46.16 -74.49
CA VAL A 441 -116.89 47.45 -73.94
C VAL A 441 -116.98 48.52 -75.03
N GLU A 442 -116.05 48.54 -75.98
CA GLU A 442 -116.08 49.44 -77.13
C GLU A 442 -117.34 49.22 -77.99
N GLU A 443 -117.67 47.97 -78.30
CA GLU A 443 -118.90 47.60 -79.03
C GLU A 443 -120.16 48.01 -78.24
N MET A 444 -120.14 47.86 -76.91
CA MET A 444 -121.23 48.32 -76.04
C MET A 444 -121.39 49.84 -76.09
N ILE A 445 -120.31 50.62 -76.04
CA ILE A 445 -120.36 52.09 -76.13
C ILE A 445 -120.96 52.52 -77.48
N ALA A 446 -120.56 51.88 -78.58
CA ALA A 446 -121.12 52.13 -79.91
C ALA A 446 -122.64 51.82 -79.96
N SER A 447 -123.06 50.72 -79.33
CA SER A 447 -124.47 50.33 -79.22
C SER A 447 -125.29 51.32 -78.39
N ILE A 448 -124.78 51.74 -77.23
CA ILE A 448 -125.43 52.74 -76.36
C ILE A 448 -125.54 54.10 -77.06
N THR A 449 -124.53 54.49 -77.83
CA THR A 449 -124.56 55.72 -78.66
C THR A 449 -125.65 55.65 -79.72
N THR A 450 -125.85 54.48 -80.32
CA THR A 450 -126.94 54.23 -81.27
C THR A 450 -128.31 54.32 -80.58
N ILE A 451 -128.46 53.75 -79.39
CA ILE A 451 -129.68 53.86 -78.57
C ILE A 451 -129.97 55.32 -78.19
N SER A 452 -128.94 56.10 -77.83
CA SER A 452 -129.05 57.53 -77.53
C SER A 452 -129.66 58.29 -78.71
N LYS A 453 -129.14 58.07 -79.92
CA LYS A 453 -129.66 58.68 -81.17
C LYS A 453 -131.10 58.27 -81.47
N LEU A 454 -131.44 56.99 -81.27
CA LEU A 454 -132.82 56.51 -81.46
C LEU A 454 -133.78 57.15 -80.46
N THR A 455 -133.37 57.30 -79.21
CA THR A 455 -134.17 57.90 -78.14
C THR A 455 -134.44 59.39 -78.42
N GLU A 456 -133.43 60.11 -78.93
CA GLU A 456 -133.59 61.51 -79.38
C GLU A 456 -134.58 61.62 -80.56
N ASN A 457 -134.53 60.70 -81.52
CA ASN A 457 -135.52 60.69 -82.61
C ASN A 457 -136.95 60.43 -82.09
N ILE A 458 -137.14 59.51 -81.15
CA ILE A 458 -138.45 59.23 -80.53
C ILE A 458 -138.95 60.48 -79.79
N PHE A 459 -138.07 61.18 -79.05
CA PHE A 459 -138.40 62.44 -78.38
C PHE A 459 -138.98 63.47 -79.35
N GLN A 460 -138.36 63.65 -80.52
CA GLN A 460 -138.83 64.57 -81.55
C GLN A 460 -140.21 64.18 -82.11
N VAL A 461 -140.41 62.90 -82.45
CA VAL A 461 -141.70 62.40 -82.98
C VAL A 461 -142.84 62.59 -81.97
N ILE A 462 -142.62 62.26 -80.70
CA ILE A 462 -143.63 62.41 -79.65
C ILE A 462 -143.93 63.89 -79.37
N THR A 463 -142.90 64.76 -79.45
CA THR A 463 -143.09 66.21 -79.30
C THR A 463 -143.95 66.78 -80.44
N HIS A 464 -143.72 66.35 -81.69
CA HIS A 464 -144.57 66.72 -82.82
C HIS A 464 -146.01 66.21 -82.65
N LEU A 465 -146.20 64.97 -82.18
CA LEU A 465 -147.53 64.44 -81.88
C LEU A 465 -148.24 65.28 -80.80
N GLY A 466 -147.51 65.74 -79.79
CA GLY A 466 -148.02 66.69 -78.79
C GLY A 466 -148.50 68.01 -79.39
N SER A 467 -147.71 68.59 -80.30
CA SER A 467 -148.09 69.81 -81.03
C SER A 467 -149.36 69.60 -81.86
N HIS A 468 -149.40 68.54 -82.68
CA HIS A 468 -150.56 68.23 -83.52
C HIS A 468 -151.82 67.92 -82.68
N SER A 469 -151.67 67.27 -81.53
CA SER A 469 -152.78 67.04 -80.60
C SER A 469 -153.31 68.36 -80.02
N GLY A 470 -152.43 69.34 -79.75
CA GLY A 470 -152.82 70.72 -79.38
C GLY A 470 -153.57 71.46 -80.50
N GLU A 471 -153.10 71.34 -81.74
CA GLU A 471 -153.77 71.90 -82.92
C GLU A 471 -155.17 71.29 -83.11
N ILE A 472 -155.30 69.96 -82.99
CA ILE A 472 -156.61 69.28 -83.07
C ILE A 472 -157.53 69.73 -81.94
N SER A 473 -157.03 69.91 -80.71
CA SER A 473 -157.85 70.46 -79.61
C SER A 473 -158.46 71.81 -79.98
N THR A 474 -157.65 72.69 -80.57
CA THR A 474 -158.09 74.03 -81.01
C THR A 474 -159.17 73.93 -82.10
N ILE A 475 -159.01 73.01 -83.05
CA ILE A 475 -160.03 72.75 -84.10
C ILE A 475 -161.32 72.23 -83.48
N VAL A 476 -161.24 71.31 -82.52
CA VAL A 476 -162.41 70.74 -81.84
C VAL A 476 -163.17 71.81 -81.05
N ASP A 477 -162.46 72.74 -80.40
CA ASP A 477 -163.05 73.88 -79.72
C ASP A 477 -163.81 74.79 -80.71
N VAL A 478 -163.21 75.10 -81.88
CA VAL A 478 -163.88 75.85 -82.94
C VAL A 478 -165.14 75.14 -83.47
N ILE A 479 -165.10 73.81 -83.66
CA ILE A 479 -166.27 73.05 -84.11
C ILE A 479 -167.37 73.06 -83.02
N ASN A 480 -167.00 72.95 -81.75
CA ASN A 480 -167.94 73.05 -80.63
C ASN A 480 -168.63 74.44 -80.62
N ASP A 481 -167.87 75.51 -80.83
CA ASP A 481 -168.39 76.88 -80.92
C ASP A 481 -169.31 77.06 -82.14
N VAL A 482 -168.94 76.51 -83.31
CA VAL A 482 -169.78 76.52 -84.51
C VAL A 482 -171.07 75.73 -84.30
N ALA A 483 -171.01 74.58 -83.62
CA ALA A 483 -172.18 73.76 -83.30
C ALA A 483 -173.11 74.50 -82.31
N GLU A 484 -172.55 75.20 -81.31
CA GLU A 484 -173.33 76.04 -80.39
C GLU A 484 -174.03 77.19 -81.12
N GLN A 485 -173.31 77.92 -81.97
CA GLN A 485 -173.89 78.98 -82.81
C GLN A 485 -174.97 78.43 -83.74
N THR A 486 -174.73 77.28 -84.37
CA THR A 486 -175.70 76.62 -85.27
C THR A 486 -176.96 76.20 -84.51
N SER A 487 -176.82 75.68 -83.29
CA SER A 487 -177.97 75.33 -82.42
C SER A 487 -178.81 76.56 -82.06
N LEU A 488 -178.17 77.68 -81.75
CA LEU A 488 -178.84 78.96 -81.47
C LEU A 488 -179.53 79.53 -82.71
N LEU A 489 -178.88 79.51 -83.87
CA LEU A 489 -179.47 79.94 -85.15
C LEU A 489 -180.67 79.08 -85.54
N ALA A 490 -180.55 77.76 -85.37
CA ALA A 490 -181.62 76.81 -85.61
C ALA A 490 -182.79 76.97 -84.65
N LEU A 491 -182.52 77.27 -83.37
CA LEU A 491 -183.56 77.63 -82.40
C LEU A 491 -184.29 78.91 -82.81
N ASN A 492 -183.57 79.96 -83.21
CA ASN A 492 -184.16 81.21 -83.70
C ASN A 492 -185.00 80.96 -84.97
N ALA A 493 -184.51 80.14 -85.90
CA ALA A 493 -185.25 79.76 -87.09
C ALA A 493 -186.52 78.94 -86.77
N SER A 494 -186.47 78.04 -85.79
CA SER A 494 -187.63 77.25 -85.31
C SER A 494 -188.70 78.14 -84.67
N ILE A 495 -188.29 79.16 -83.91
CA ILE A 495 -189.18 80.18 -83.33
C ILE A 495 -189.87 81.01 -84.44
N ILE A 496 -189.10 81.53 -85.40
CA ILE A 496 -189.64 82.33 -86.52
C ILE A 496 -190.58 81.48 -87.39
N ALA A 497 -190.22 80.22 -87.64
CA ALA A 497 -191.04 79.29 -88.40
C ALA A 497 -192.35 78.93 -87.68
N SER A 498 -192.32 78.81 -86.34
CA SER A 498 -193.54 78.66 -85.52
C SER A 498 -194.41 79.93 -85.55
N GLN A 499 -193.79 81.12 -85.59
CA GLN A 499 -194.48 82.42 -85.74
C GLN A 499 -195.20 82.59 -87.09
N ALA A 500 -194.66 82.02 -88.18
CA ALA A 500 -195.23 82.11 -89.52
C ALA A 500 -196.47 81.20 -89.76
N GLY A 501 -196.95 80.47 -88.75
CA GLY A 501 -198.19 79.70 -88.80
C GLY A 501 -198.19 78.60 -89.87
N ALA A 502 -199.26 78.49 -90.66
CA ALA A 502 -199.43 77.40 -91.65
C ALA A 502 -198.32 77.36 -92.73
N HIS A 503 -197.72 78.51 -93.07
CA HIS A 503 -196.65 78.62 -94.07
C HIS A 503 -195.26 78.26 -93.52
N GLY A 504 -195.07 78.28 -92.19
CA GLY A 504 -193.79 78.00 -91.53
C GLY A 504 -193.57 76.56 -91.07
N LYS A 505 -194.60 75.70 -91.12
CA LYS A 505 -194.52 74.30 -90.64
C LYS A 505 -193.36 73.49 -91.21
N GLY A 506 -193.11 73.58 -92.53
CA GLY A 506 -191.99 72.88 -93.17
C GLY A 506 -190.62 73.39 -92.72
N PHE A 507 -190.47 74.71 -92.55
CA PHE A 507 -189.24 75.33 -92.06
C PHE A 507 -188.99 75.03 -90.58
N SER A 508 -190.04 74.92 -89.76
CA SER A 508 -189.91 74.60 -88.33
C SER A 508 -189.37 73.19 -88.12
N VAL A 509 -189.79 72.22 -88.94
CA VAL A 509 -189.28 70.84 -88.88
C VAL A 509 -187.79 70.81 -89.26
N VAL A 510 -187.39 71.51 -90.33
CA VAL A 510 -185.98 71.60 -90.73
C VAL A 510 -185.13 72.31 -89.67
N ALA A 511 -185.64 73.37 -89.06
CA ALA A 511 -184.93 74.10 -88.00
C ALA A 511 -184.77 73.26 -86.72
N GLU A 512 -185.77 72.47 -86.32
CA GLU A 512 -185.63 71.55 -85.18
C GLU A 512 -184.64 70.42 -85.49
N GLU A 513 -184.62 69.90 -86.72
CA GLU A 513 -183.65 68.88 -87.15
C GLU A 513 -182.20 69.44 -87.15
N ILE A 514 -181.98 70.68 -87.63
CA ILE A 514 -180.66 71.33 -87.57
C ILE A 514 -180.23 71.56 -86.12
N LYS A 515 -181.16 71.95 -85.24
CA LYS A 515 -180.87 72.13 -83.81
C LYS A 515 -180.49 70.80 -83.16
N GLU A 516 -181.21 69.73 -83.44
CA GLU A 516 -180.89 68.39 -82.94
C GLU A 516 -179.53 67.91 -83.45
N LEU A 517 -179.24 68.12 -84.74
CA LEU A 517 -177.95 67.81 -85.34
C LEU A 517 -176.81 68.62 -84.69
N ALA A 518 -177.01 69.91 -84.46
CA ALA A 518 -176.03 70.78 -83.80
C ALA A 518 -175.77 70.36 -82.34
N VAL A 519 -176.81 69.97 -81.60
CA VAL A 519 -176.66 69.38 -80.25
C VAL A 519 -175.88 68.06 -80.32
N ARG A 520 -176.15 67.21 -81.31
CA ARG A 520 -175.44 65.94 -81.52
C ARG A 520 -173.97 66.17 -81.85
N VAL A 521 -173.65 67.13 -82.73
CA VAL A 521 -172.27 67.54 -83.04
C VAL A 521 -171.55 68.07 -81.80
N ARG A 522 -172.23 68.83 -80.94
CA ARG A 522 -171.68 69.32 -79.66
C ARG A 522 -171.37 68.18 -78.68
N VAL A 523 -172.24 67.17 -78.58
CA VAL A 523 -171.96 65.98 -77.76
C VAL A 523 -170.75 65.22 -78.32
N SER A 524 -170.69 65.02 -79.64
CA SER A 524 -169.56 64.33 -80.29
C SER A 524 -168.24 65.10 -80.15
N THR A 525 -168.23 66.41 -80.33
CA THR A 525 -167.03 67.26 -80.15
C THR A 525 -166.53 67.26 -78.72
N LYS A 526 -167.42 67.23 -77.72
CA LYS A 526 -167.04 67.08 -76.30
C LYS A 526 -166.37 65.73 -76.01
N GLU A 527 -166.87 64.64 -76.61
CA GLU A 527 -166.22 63.32 -76.50
C GLU A 527 -164.87 63.29 -77.24
N ILE A 528 -164.75 63.92 -78.41
CA ILE A 528 -163.46 64.07 -79.11
C ILE A 528 -162.47 64.89 -78.27
N ALA A 529 -162.90 66.01 -77.68
CA ALA A 529 -162.05 66.84 -76.80
C ALA A 529 -161.54 66.03 -75.60
N LYS A 530 -162.38 65.15 -75.03
CA LYS A 530 -161.97 64.23 -73.96
C LYS A 530 -160.89 63.24 -74.44
N ILE A 531 -161.04 62.66 -75.63
CA ILE A 531 -160.03 61.77 -76.23
C ILE A 531 -158.73 62.52 -76.47
N ILE A 532 -158.77 63.71 -77.06
CA ILE A 532 -157.59 64.55 -77.33
C ILE A 532 -156.86 64.91 -76.04
N LYS A 533 -157.61 65.28 -74.98
CA LYS A 533 -157.03 65.52 -73.66
C LYS A 533 -156.37 64.27 -73.06
N GLY A 534 -156.93 63.08 -73.33
CA GLY A 534 -156.31 61.79 -73.02
C GLY A 534 -154.97 61.63 -73.74
N VAL A 535 -154.95 61.83 -75.06
CA VAL A 535 -153.73 61.77 -75.89
C VAL A 535 -152.66 62.75 -75.41
N GLN A 536 -153.02 63.99 -75.09
CA GLN A 536 -152.09 65.00 -74.56
C GLN A 536 -151.45 64.56 -73.23
N ASN A 537 -152.23 63.96 -72.33
CA ASN A 537 -151.73 63.42 -71.07
C ASN A 537 -150.78 62.23 -71.30
N GLU A 538 -151.12 61.34 -72.24
CA GLU A 538 -150.26 60.22 -72.64
C GLU A 538 -148.95 60.70 -73.26
N VAL A 539 -149.00 61.71 -74.15
CA VAL A 539 -147.80 62.37 -74.72
C VAL A 539 -146.93 62.98 -73.62
N SER A 540 -147.51 63.72 -72.67
CA SER A 540 -146.76 64.29 -71.55
C SER A 540 -146.05 63.21 -70.71
N THR A 541 -146.74 62.08 -70.49
CA THR A 541 -146.18 60.93 -69.78
C THR A 541 -145.04 60.28 -70.58
N ALA A 542 -145.22 60.09 -71.89
CA ALA A 542 -144.20 59.56 -72.79
C ALA A 542 -142.94 60.45 -72.83
N VAL A 543 -143.10 61.78 -72.92
CA VAL A 543 -141.99 62.74 -72.88
C VAL A 543 -141.18 62.61 -71.58
N LYS A 544 -141.85 62.49 -70.42
CA LYS A 544 -141.18 62.29 -69.13
C LYS A 544 -140.37 60.98 -69.11
N ALA A 545 -140.97 59.89 -69.58
CA ALA A 545 -140.30 58.59 -69.65
C ALA A 545 -139.08 58.60 -70.59
N ILE A 546 -139.17 59.27 -71.74
CA ILE A 546 -138.07 59.41 -72.70
C ILE A 546 -136.91 60.20 -72.09
N ARG A 547 -137.18 61.33 -71.40
CA ARG A 547 -136.13 62.10 -70.71
C ARG A 547 -135.43 61.28 -69.63
N GLN A 548 -136.18 60.49 -68.87
CA GLN A 548 -135.61 59.56 -67.91
C GLN A 548 -134.73 58.52 -68.62
N GLY A 549 -135.18 57.97 -69.74
CA GLY A 549 -134.40 57.07 -70.59
C GLY A 549 -133.10 57.68 -71.10
N GLN A 550 -133.10 58.94 -71.55
CA GLN A 550 -131.88 59.65 -71.97
C GLN A 550 -130.87 59.77 -70.83
N ASN A 551 -131.31 60.10 -69.62
CA ASN A 551 -130.44 60.16 -68.45
C ASN A 551 -129.83 58.79 -68.11
N GLU A 552 -130.60 57.71 -68.19
CA GLU A 552 -130.09 56.35 -67.96
C GLU A 552 -129.09 55.91 -69.03
N VAL A 553 -129.33 56.27 -70.30
CA VAL A 553 -128.38 56.03 -71.40
C VAL A 553 -127.06 56.77 -71.17
N GLN A 554 -127.12 58.05 -70.78
CA GLN A 554 -125.92 58.83 -70.45
C GLN A 554 -125.15 58.22 -69.27
N ARG A 555 -125.87 57.75 -68.24
CA ARG A 555 -125.28 57.02 -67.11
C ARG A 555 -124.62 55.72 -67.57
N GLY A 556 -125.23 55.00 -68.51
CA GLY A 556 -124.67 53.79 -69.13
C GLY A 556 -123.35 54.04 -69.84
N VAL A 557 -123.24 55.11 -70.63
CA VAL A 557 -121.98 55.52 -71.29
C VAL A 557 -120.87 55.78 -70.27
N LEU A 558 -121.15 56.55 -69.21
CA LEU A 558 -120.16 56.85 -68.18
C LEU A 558 -119.68 55.59 -67.43
N LEU A 559 -120.57 54.63 -67.19
CA LEU A 559 -120.20 53.35 -66.56
C LEU A 559 -119.36 52.48 -67.50
N ALA A 560 -119.69 52.46 -68.79
CA ALA A 560 -118.91 51.76 -69.81
C ALA A 560 -117.48 52.33 -69.91
N GLN A 561 -117.33 53.65 -69.94
CA GLN A 561 -116.01 54.31 -69.93
C GLN A 561 -115.19 53.98 -68.67
N LYS A 562 -115.82 53.86 -67.51
CA LYS A 562 -115.11 53.40 -66.30
C LYS A 562 -114.66 51.95 -66.37
N ALA A 563 -115.43 51.09 -67.04
CA ALA A 563 -115.03 49.70 -67.27
C ALA A 563 -113.86 49.62 -68.25
N ASP A 564 -113.88 50.45 -69.29
CA ASP A 564 -112.78 50.64 -70.25
C ASP A 564 -111.46 51.02 -69.56
N ASP A 565 -111.48 52.09 -68.76
CA ASP A 565 -110.33 52.53 -67.96
C ASP A 565 -109.79 51.42 -67.02
N ALA A 566 -110.69 50.61 -66.45
CA ALA A 566 -110.32 49.51 -65.56
C ALA A 566 -109.65 48.37 -66.32
N LEU A 567 -110.15 48.01 -67.50
CA LEU A 567 -109.56 46.97 -68.35
C LEU A 567 -108.19 47.39 -68.87
N HIS A 568 -108.01 48.66 -69.23
CA HIS A 568 -106.70 49.18 -69.63
C HIS A 568 -105.66 49.08 -68.50
N LYS A 569 -106.05 49.39 -67.25
CA LYS A 569 -105.18 49.20 -66.08
C LYS A 569 -104.86 47.72 -65.80
N ILE A 570 -105.80 46.81 -66.04
CA ILE A 570 -105.56 45.36 -65.92
C ILE A 570 -104.54 44.92 -66.97
N GLN A 571 -104.66 45.40 -68.21
CA GLN A 571 -103.70 45.12 -69.28
C GLN A 571 -102.28 45.57 -68.90
N GLU A 572 -102.12 46.83 -68.48
CA GLU A 572 -100.81 47.38 -68.04
C GLU A 572 -100.23 46.59 -66.84
N SER A 573 -101.07 46.23 -65.87
CA SER A 573 -100.65 45.44 -64.71
C SER A 573 -100.22 44.02 -65.10
N ALA A 574 -100.89 43.41 -66.07
CA ALA A 574 -100.55 42.08 -66.59
C ALA A 574 -99.23 42.11 -67.37
N GLU A 575 -99.02 43.14 -68.21
CA GLU A 575 -97.75 43.34 -68.93
C GLU A 575 -96.57 43.49 -67.97
N ASN A 576 -96.71 44.35 -66.94
CA ASN A 576 -95.70 44.52 -65.90
C ASN A 576 -95.42 43.20 -65.14
N SER A 577 -96.46 42.41 -64.87
CA SER A 577 -96.32 41.10 -64.20
C SER A 577 -95.58 40.08 -65.07
N ALA A 578 -95.82 40.08 -66.39
CA ALA A 578 -95.08 39.24 -67.33
C ALA A 578 -93.60 39.62 -67.40
N HIS A 579 -93.28 40.92 -67.38
CA HIS A 579 -91.90 41.41 -67.35
C HIS A 579 -91.17 40.99 -66.07
N LEU A 580 -91.78 41.15 -64.89
CA LEU A 580 -91.20 40.70 -63.62
C LEU A 580 -90.92 39.19 -63.62
N ALA A 581 -91.80 38.40 -64.25
CA ALA A 581 -91.59 36.96 -64.39
C ALA A 581 -90.41 36.59 -65.33
N ILE A 582 -90.00 37.48 -66.23
CA ILE A 582 -88.76 37.32 -67.03
C ILE A 582 -87.55 37.61 -66.16
N GLU A 583 -87.56 38.72 -65.42
CA GLU A 583 -86.47 39.12 -64.53
C GLU A 583 -86.19 38.07 -63.43
N ILE A 584 -87.25 37.49 -62.84
CA ILE A 584 -87.12 36.40 -61.85
C ILE A 584 -86.42 35.19 -62.46
N ASP A 585 -86.76 34.80 -63.69
CA ASP A 585 -86.16 33.64 -64.36
C ASP A 585 -84.66 33.87 -64.64
N GLU A 586 -84.26 35.09 -65.00
CA GLU A 586 -82.86 35.49 -65.17
C GLU A 586 -82.07 35.43 -63.84
N LEU A 587 -82.65 35.96 -62.75
CA LEU A 587 -82.08 35.89 -61.41
C LEU A 587 -81.93 34.44 -60.93
N VAL A 588 -82.92 33.58 -61.20
CA VAL A 588 -82.85 32.15 -60.89
C VAL A 588 -81.71 31.48 -61.66
N ALA A 589 -81.53 31.80 -62.95
CA ALA A 589 -80.42 31.26 -63.74
C ALA A 589 -79.05 31.70 -63.21
N GLN A 590 -78.91 32.96 -62.77
CA GLN A 590 -77.70 33.45 -62.12
C GLN A 590 -77.44 32.77 -60.77
N GLN A 591 -78.47 32.61 -59.95
CA GLN A 591 -78.36 31.95 -58.65
C GLN A 591 -77.99 30.47 -58.82
N ALA A 592 -78.53 29.78 -59.82
CA ALA A 592 -78.18 28.40 -60.14
C ALA A 592 -76.68 28.24 -60.48
N ARG A 593 -76.10 29.15 -61.27
CA ARG A 593 -74.65 29.17 -61.53
C ARG A 593 -73.83 29.37 -60.25
N SER A 594 -74.33 30.21 -59.34
CA SER A 594 -73.68 30.47 -58.04
C SER A 594 -73.74 29.24 -57.12
N GLN A 595 -74.85 28.48 -57.16
CA GLN A 595 -74.97 27.20 -56.46
C GLN A 595 -73.97 26.15 -56.97
N THR A 596 -73.75 26.05 -58.28
CA THR A 596 -72.72 25.14 -58.81
C THR A 596 -71.33 25.47 -58.27
N LYS A 597 -70.96 26.75 -58.23
CA LYS A 597 -69.68 27.18 -57.62
C LYS A 597 -69.58 26.83 -56.14
N MET A 598 -70.68 26.98 -55.40
CA MET A 598 -70.73 26.62 -53.99
C MET A 598 -70.49 25.12 -53.76
N ILE A 599 -71.02 24.25 -54.64
CA ILE A 599 -70.74 22.81 -54.60
C ILE A 599 -69.25 22.53 -54.81
N ASP A 600 -68.61 23.21 -55.77
CA ASP A 600 -67.17 23.05 -56.02
C ASP A 600 -66.35 23.52 -54.81
N GLU A 601 -66.69 24.65 -54.19
CA GLU A 601 -66.03 25.16 -52.98
C GLU A 601 -66.20 24.21 -51.79
N ILE A 602 -67.40 23.66 -51.58
CA ILE A 602 -67.64 22.65 -50.52
C ILE A 602 -66.78 21.41 -50.77
N ARG A 603 -66.67 20.95 -52.03
CA ARG A 603 -65.82 19.81 -52.39
C ARG A 603 -64.35 20.10 -52.09
N ASP A 604 -63.87 21.29 -52.41
CA ASP A 604 -62.49 21.68 -52.16
C ASP A 604 -62.19 21.75 -50.65
N VAL A 605 -63.13 22.26 -49.83
CA VAL A 605 -63.01 22.21 -48.36
C VAL A 605 -63.04 20.78 -47.84
N SER A 606 -63.87 19.90 -48.40
CA SER A 606 -63.89 18.48 -48.04
C SER A 606 -62.56 17.79 -48.33
N LEU A 607 -61.88 18.11 -49.43
CA LEU A 607 -60.53 17.62 -49.72
C LEU A 607 -59.50 18.16 -48.73
N MET A 608 -59.61 19.43 -48.32
CA MET A 608 -58.75 20.01 -47.28
C MET A 608 -58.95 19.33 -45.91
N ILE A 609 -60.17 18.97 -45.54
CA ILE A 609 -60.45 18.19 -44.32
C ILE A 609 -59.73 16.84 -44.37
N GLN A 610 -59.81 16.12 -45.48
CA GLN A 610 -59.10 14.83 -45.64
C GLN A 610 -57.58 14.96 -45.51
N GLN A 611 -57.00 16.03 -46.07
CA GLN A 611 -55.58 16.34 -45.89
C GLN A 611 -55.25 16.68 -44.44
N MET A 612 -56.13 17.41 -43.75
CA MET A 612 -55.97 17.77 -42.34
C MET A 612 -56.02 16.53 -41.44
N ASP A 613 -56.93 15.59 -41.71
CA ASP A 613 -56.97 14.30 -40.99
C ASP A 613 -55.67 13.51 -41.17
N GLY A 614 -55.12 13.47 -42.39
CA GLY A 614 -53.81 12.86 -42.65
C GLY A 614 -52.69 13.54 -41.84
N ALA A 615 -52.67 14.88 -41.83
CA ALA A 615 -51.68 15.65 -41.08
C ALA A 615 -51.79 15.45 -39.55
N VAL A 616 -53.01 15.32 -39.02
CA VAL A 616 -53.27 15.01 -37.61
C VAL A 616 -52.67 13.67 -37.22
N ILE A 617 -52.86 12.63 -38.03
CA ILE A 617 -52.30 11.29 -37.79
C ILE A 617 -50.76 11.32 -37.83
N ASP A 618 -50.18 11.98 -38.83
CA ASP A 618 -48.73 12.13 -38.95
C ASP A 618 -48.14 12.88 -37.75
N GLN A 619 -48.79 13.96 -37.31
CA GLN A 619 -48.34 14.76 -36.18
C GLN A 619 -48.48 13.99 -34.86
N GLN A 620 -49.52 13.18 -34.70
CA GLN A 620 -49.69 12.31 -33.54
C GLN A 620 -48.56 11.27 -33.45
N THR A 621 -48.20 10.66 -34.57
CA THR A 621 -47.07 9.70 -34.64
C THR A 621 -45.76 10.39 -34.26
N ARG A 622 -45.46 11.55 -34.85
CA ARG A 622 -44.26 12.34 -34.53
C ARG A 622 -44.20 12.77 -33.07
N THR A 623 -45.34 13.14 -32.48
CA THR A 623 -45.43 13.52 -31.06
C THR A 623 -45.11 12.33 -30.16
N SER A 624 -45.60 11.13 -30.52
CA SER A 624 -45.26 9.88 -29.83
C SER A 624 -43.76 9.56 -29.93
N ASP A 625 -43.16 9.72 -31.11
CA ASP A 625 -41.72 9.51 -31.29
C ASP A 625 -40.89 10.49 -30.46
N LEU A 626 -41.27 11.76 -30.43
CA LEU A 626 -40.63 12.78 -29.58
C LEU A 626 -40.73 12.42 -28.09
N ALA A 627 -41.89 11.94 -27.63
CA ALA A 627 -42.05 11.48 -26.25
C ALA A 627 -41.07 10.34 -25.92
N SER A 628 -40.90 9.37 -26.84
CA SER A 628 -39.93 8.29 -26.68
C SER A 628 -38.48 8.79 -26.65
N ILE A 629 -38.15 9.82 -27.44
CA ILE A 629 -36.82 10.45 -27.43
C ILE A 629 -36.56 11.14 -26.09
N MET A 630 -37.54 11.86 -25.52
CA MET A 630 -37.38 12.51 -24.20
C MET A 630 -37.10 11.49 -23.09
N VAL A 631 -37.80 10.35 -23.08
CA VAL A 631 -37.53 9.25 -22.14
C VAL A 631 -36.08 8.73 -22.30
N SER A 632 -35.61 8.60 -23.54
CA SER A 632 -34.24 8.15 -23.83
C SER A 632 -33.19 9.19 -23.40
N LEU A 633 -33.49 10.49 -23.56
CA LEU A 633 -32.63 11.58 -23.10
C LEU A 633 -32.55 11.65 -21.59
N GLN A 634 -33.65 11.42 -20.86
CA GLN A 634 -33.63 11.32 -19.39
C GLN A 634 -32.75 10.15 -18.91
N ALA A 635 -32.81 9.01 -19.59
CA ALA A 635 -31.95 7.88 -19.28
C ALA A 635 -30.46 8.20 -19.53
N LEU A 636 -30.16 8.87 -20.65
CA LEU A 636 -28.80 9.33 -20.95
C LEU A 636 -28.32 10.37 -19.93
N GLU A 637 -29.20 11.27 -19.48
CA GLU A 637 -28.90 12.28 -18.47
C GLU A 637 -28.41 11.63 -17.17
N THR A 638 -29.16 10.63 -16.72
CA THR A 638 -28.82 9.84 -15.53
C THR A 638 -27.47 9.13 -15.72
N GLN A 639 -27.25 8.50 -16.87
CA GLN A 639 -26.01 7.79 -17.16
C GLN A 639 -24.78 8.72 -17.16
N VAL A 640 -24.88 9.89 -17.78
CA VAL A 640 -23.78 10.86 -17.82
C VAL A 640 -23.49 11.39 -16.42
N GLN A 641 -24.51 11.64 -15.60
CA GLN A 641 -24.34 12.10 -14.22
C GLN A 641 -23.60 11.07 -13.34
N ASP A 642 -23.90 9.78 -13.52
CA ASP A 642 -23.21 8.68 -12.84
C ASP A 642 -21.73 8.59 -13.27
N GLU A 643 -21.44 8.71 -14.56
CA GLU A 643 -20.08 8.69 -15.10
C GLU A 643 -19.24 9.88 -14.61
N ILE A 644 -19.82 11.08 -14.51
CA ILE A 644 -19.12 12.24 -13.95
C ILE A 644 -18.78 12.02 -12.47
N SER A 645 -19.71 11.46 -11.71
CA SER A 645 -19.49 11.14 -10.28
C SER A 645 -18.36 10.12 -10.11
N ALA A 646 -18.32 9.09 -10.97
CA ALA A 646 -17.23 8.12 -11.01
C ALA A 646 -15.89 8.74 -11.43
N LEU A 647 -15.90 9.62 -12.44
CA LEU A 647 -14.72 10.34 -12.92
C LEU A 647 -14.11 11.20 -11.80
N GLN A 648 -14.92 12.00 -11.11
CA GLN A 648 -14.45 12.84 -10.00
C GLN A 648 -13.74 12.01 -8.91
N LYS A 649 -14.32 10.86 -8.54
CA LYS A 649 -13.71 9.95 -7.55
C LYS A 649 -12.37 9.40 -8.04
N LYS A 650 -12.27 9.01 -9.31
CA LYS A 650 -11.02 8.53 -9.93
C LYS A 650 -9.97 9.63 -10.00
N THR A 651 -10.34 10.84 -10.42
CA THR A 651 -9.45 12.01 -10.47
C THR A 651 -8.87 12.32 -9.09
N GLN A 652 -9.71 12.29 -8.05
CA GLN A 652 -9.27 12.53 -6.67
C GLN A 652 -8.29 11.44 -6.19
N GLN A 653 -8.52 10.18 -6.57
CA GLN A 653 -7.61 9.08 -6.28
C GLN A 653 -6.26 9.22 -7.00
N VAL A 654 -6.25 9.67 -8.26
CA VAL A 654 -5.02 9.93 -9.01
C VAL A 654 -4.26 11.10 -8.41
N SER A 655 -4.92 12.23 -8.08
CA SER A 655 -4.26 13.37 -7.41
C SER A 655 -3.58 12.93 -6.10
N HIS A 656 -4.25 12.15 -5.26
CA HIS A 656 -3.64 11.66 -4.02
C HIS A 656 -2.47 10.68 -4.28
N SER A 657 -2.56 9.87 -5.34
CA SER A 657 -1.45 9.01 -5.75
C SER A 657 -0.26 9.83 -6.23
N MET A 658 -0.51 10.95 -6.93
CA MET A 658 0.55 11.84 -7.41
C MET A 658 1.27 12.57 -6.29
N GLU A 659 0.54 12.98 -5.26
CA GLU A 659 1.09 13.55 -4.03
C GLU A 659 2.07 12.58 -3.35
N ARG A 660 1.70 11.29 -3.27
CA ARG A 660 2.59 10.23 -2.76
C ARG A 660 3.80 9.95 -3.65
N VAL A 661 3.67 10.08 -4.98
CA VAL A 661 4.81 9.95 -5.91
C VAL A 661 5.79 11.10 -5.72
N LEU A 662 5.29 12.34 -5.55
CA LEU A 662 6.14 13.50 -5.27
C LEU A 662 6.88 13.35 -3.93
N GLU A 663 6.22 12.84 -2.90
CA GLU A 663 6.85 12.49 -1.62
C GLU A 663 7.95 11.41 -1.80
N PHE A 664 7.64 10.33 -2.53
CA PHE A 664 8.62 9.28 -2.86
C PHE A 664 9.83 9.82 -3.64
N VAL A 665 9.60 10.70 -4.61
CA VAL A 665 10.67 11.36 -5.38
C VAL A 665 11.57 12.15 -4.44
N HIS A 666 11.00 12.89 -3.50
CA HIS A 666 11.76 13.68 -2.51
C HIS A 666 12.65 12.80 -1.62
N GLU A 667 12.10 11.73 -1.04
CA GLU A 667 12.86 10.80 -0.18
C GLU A 667 13.98 10.08 -0.94
N ASN A 668 13.72 9.62 -2.17
CA ASN A 668 14.73 8.95 -2.97
C ASN A 668 15.83 9.91 -3.43
N PHE A 669 15.51 11.20 -3.66
CA PHE A 669 16.51 12.20 -3.98
C PHE A 669 17.55 12.34 -2.85
N GLN A 670 17.08 12.35 -1.59
CA GLN A 670 17.95 12.37 -0.42
C GLN A 670 18.81 11.10 -0.36
N THR A 671 18.18 9.94 -0.53
CA THR A 671 18.86 8.63 -0.46
C THR A 671 19.95 8.50 -1.53
N VAL A 672 19.67 8.89 -2.77
CA VAL A 672 20.64 8.86 -3.89
C VAL A 672 21.80 9.83 -3.64
N HIS A 673 21.53 10.99 -3.04
CA HIS A 673 22.57 11.95 -2.69
C HIS A 673 23.50 11.42 -1.58
N GLU A 674 22.96 10.72 -0.57
CA GLU A 674 23.76 10.04 0.46
C GLU A 674 24.60 8.90 -0.12
N LEU A 675 24.05 8.14 -1.07
CA LEU A 675 24.75 7.08 -1.78
C LEU A 675 25.94 7.61 -2.57
N ALA A 676 25.76 8.73 -3.28
CA ALA A 676 26.82 9.41 -4.03
C ALA A 676 27.92 9.95 -3.10
N ALA A 677 27.55 10.53 -1.95
CA ALA A 677 28.50 10.99 -0.94
C ALA A 677 29.35 9.82 -0.38
N SER A 678 28.70 8.71 -0.04
CA SER A 678 29.35 7.50 0.46
C SER A 678 30.30 6.89 -0.58
N ALA A 679 29.90 6.86 -1.86
CA ALA A 679 30.74 6.37 -2.95
C ALA A 679 31.99 7.26 -3.16
N ASN A 680 31.86 8.58 -3.06
CA ASN A 680 33.02 9.48 -3.10
C ASN A 680 34.00 9.21 -1.95
N GLU A 681 33.49 8.95 -0.74
CA GLU A 681 34.33 8.61 0.40
C GLU A 681 35.04 7.26 0.23
N LEU A 682 34.35 6.24 -0.27
CA LEU A 682 34.95 4.95 -0.61
C LEU A 682 36.02 5.06 -1.70
N ALA A 683 35.79 5.87 -2.73
CA ALA A 683 36.79 6.15 -3.77
C ALA A 683 38.04 6.80 -3.18
N PHE A 684 37.87 7.75 -2.27
CA PHE A 684 38.98 8.40 -1.56
C PHE A 684 39.76 7.40 -0.68
N GLN A 685 39.06 6.55 0.07
CA GLN A 685 39.70 5.50 0.89
C GLN A 685 40.45 4.47 0.03
N ALA A 686 39.89 4.07 -1.11
CA ALA A 686 40.52 3.16 -2.06
C ALA A 686 41.83 3.74 -2.62
N ASN A 687 41.83 5.03 -2.97
CA ASN A 687 43.04 5.70 -3.45
C ASN A 687 44.12 5.80 -2.35
N THR A 688 43.71 6.08 -1.12
CA THR A 688 44.60 6.10 0.06
C THR A 688 45.22 4.73 0.33
N LEU A 689 44.43 3.65 0.23
CA LEU A 689 44.92 2.26 0.33
C LEU A 689 45.95 1.94 -0.75
N LYS A 690 45.69 2.37 -1.99
CA LYS A 690 46.63 2.20 -3.10
C LYS A 690 47.97 2.87 -2.82
N GLU A 691 47.97 4.15 -2.42
CA GLU A 691 49.18 4.90 -2.05
C GLU A 691 49.96 4.22 -0.89
N HIS A 692 49.27 3.73 0.13
CA HIS A 692 49.92 3.02 1.24
C HIS A 692 50.49 1.64 0.86
N THR A 693 50.01 1.01 -0.21
CA THR A 693 50.59 -0.25 -0.69
C THR A 693 51.78 -0.06 -1.64
N GLU A 694 51.93 1.11 -2.26
CA GLU A 694 53.02 1.43 -3.20
C GLU A 694 54.41 1.47 -2.53
N GLN A 695 54.47 1.63 -1.21
CA GLN A 695 55.73 1.56 -0.44
C GLN A 695 56.35 0.15 -0.37
N PHE A 696 55.63 -0.90 -0.80
CA PHE A 696 56.11 -2.29 -0.81
C PHE A 696 56.54 -2.72 -2.22
N GLN A 697 57.80 -3.14 -2.38
CA GLN A 697 58.35 -3.60 -3.65
C GLN A 697 58.09 -5.10 -3.85
N LEU A 698 57.24 -5.45 -4.83
CA LEU A 698 56.85 -6.82 -5.15
C LEU A 698 57.67 -7.38 -6.34
N PRO A 699 57.97 -8.69 -6.37
CA PRO A 699 58.70 -9.30 -7.49
C PRO A 699 57.85 -9.31 -8.76
N GLY A 700 58.39 -8.79 -9.87
CA GLY A 700 57.72 -8.78 -11.18
C GLY A 700 56.78 -7.59 -11.45
N HIS A 701 56.65 -6.63 -10.53
CA HIS A 701 55.96 -5.37 -10.82
C HIS A 701 56.93 -4.36 -11.44
N GLU A 702 57.13 -4.45 -12.76
CA GLU A 702 57.38 -3.23 -13.52
C GLU A 702 56.13 -2.35 -13.38
N SER A 703 56.34 -1.13 -12.92
CA SER A 703 55.35 -0.06 -12.88
C SER A 703 54.88 0.27 -14.29
N ALA A 704 53.94 -0.51 -14.82
CA ALA A 704 53.13 -0.14 -15.97
C ALA A 704 51.80 0.43 -15.45
N PRO A 705 51.50 1.72 -15.67
CA PRO A 705 50.19 2.25 -15.37
C PRO A 705 49.18 1.59 -16.31
N ILE A 706 48.33 0.71 -15.78
CA ILE A 706 47.10 0.32 -16.47
C ILE A 706 46.20 1.56 -16.45
N SER A 707 46.37 2.39 -17.48
CA SER A 707 45.39 3.40 -17.83
C SER A 707 44.22 2.66 -18.48
N LEU A 708 43.25 2.26 -17.67
CA LEU A 708 41.96 1.83 -18.18
C LEU A 708 41.29 3.08 -18.79
N ASN A 709 41.37 3.18 -20.11
CA ASN A 709 40.79 4.28 -20.87
C ASN A 709 39.26 4.11 -20.92
N ILE A 710 38.57 4.49 -19.85
CA ILE A 710 37.09 4.57 -19.79
C ILE A 710 36.65 5.84 -20.51
N ARG A 711 36.83 5.88 -21.84
CA ARG A 711 36.36 6.98 -22.70
C ARG A 711 35.29 6.56 -23.70
N ALA A 712 34.72 5.36 -23.53
CA ALA A 712 33.71 4.79 -24.45
C ALA A 712 32.28 4.76 -23.90
N ILE A 713 31.98 5.38 -22.74
CA ILE A 713 30.61 5.39 -22.17
C ILE A 713 30.11 6.83 -22.02
N ASN A 714 30.19 7.60 -23.11
CA ASN A 714 29.64 8.96 -23.09
C ASN A 714 28.85 9.34 -24.35
N ASN A 715 28.54 8.37 -25.22
CA ASN A 715 27.66 8.57 -26.36
C ASN A 715 26.54 7.52 -26.36
N ASN A 716 25.33 8.02 -26.13
CA ASN A 716 23.99 7.49 -26.36
C ASN A 716 23.77 6.11 -27.04
N ASP A 717 22.79 5.40 -26.45
CA ASP A 717 21.65 4.70 -27.09
C ASP A 717 21.56 3.16 -27.20
N ASP A 718 22.50 2.34 -26.75
CA ASP A 718 22.27 0.87 -26.78
C ASP A 718 22.49 0.19 -25.42
N ASP A 719 21.37 -0.17 -24.75
CA ASP A 719 21.31 -1.00 -23.53
C ASP A 719 21.84 -2.44 -23.76
N GLU A 720 22.03 -2.85 -25.01
CA GLU A 720 22.44 -4.22 -25.38
C GLU A 720 23.95 -4.48 -25.15
N ASP A 721 24.81 -3.46 -25.31
CA ASP A 721 26.27 -3.62 -25.19
C ASP A 721 26.77 -3.64 -23.73
N VAL A 722 26.05 -2.97 -22.81
CA VAL A 722 26.38 -3.00 -21.38
C VAL A 722 25.99 -4.33 -20.74
N SER A 723 24.87 -4.93 -21.19
CA SER A 723 24.40 -6.24 -20.74
C SER A 723 25.31 -7.38 -21.22
N ASN A 724 25.84 -7.30 -22.45
CA ASN A 724 26.82 -8.27 -22.97
C ASN A 724 28.19 -8.17 -22.26
N ALA A 725 28.63 -6.97 -21.89
CA ALA A 725 29.87 -6.78 -21.11
C ALA A 725 29.74 -7.26 -19.66
N LEU A 726 28.55 -7.17 -19.05
CA LEU A 726 28.27 -7.70 -17.71
C LEU A 726 28.14 -9.23 -17.70
N ASN A 727 27.53 -9.84 -18.73
CA ASN A 727 27.42 -11.30 -18.83
C ASN A 727 28.78 -12.00 -19.02
N THR A 728 29.77 -11.34 -19.63
CA THR A 728 31.14 -11.89 -19.74
C THR A 728 31.94 -11.80 -18.44
N LEU A 729 31.54 -10.93 -17.50
CA LEU A 729 32.17 -10.79 -16.17
C LEU A 729 31.60 -11.78 -15.12
N PHE A 730 30.37 -12.27 -15.31
CA PHE A 730 29.73 -13.23 -14.40
C PHE A 730 29.76 -14.70 -14.86
N SER A 731 30.31 -15.00 -16.05
CA SER A 731 30.43 -16.37 -16.57
C SER A 731 31.86 -16.97 -16.51
N SER A 732 32.77 -16.43 -15.69
CA SER A 732 34.13 -16.99 -15.49
C SER A 732 34.47 -17.23 -14.03
#